data_AF-A0A6G6WJP7-F1
#
_entry.id   AF-A0A6G6WJP7-F1
#
_cell.length_a   1.000
_cell.length_b   1.000
_cell.length_c   1.000
_cell.angle_alpha   90.00
_cell.angle_beta   90.00
_cell.angle_gamma   90.00
#
_symmetry.space_group_name_H-M   'P 1'
#
loop_
_entity.id
_entity.type
_entity.pdbx_description
1 polymer ?
#
loop_
_entity_poly.entity_id
_entity_poly.type
_entity_poly.pdbx_seq_one_letter_code
_entity_poly.pdbx_strand_id
1 'polypeptide(L)'
;MTVLRDYAAALAQPLLGDERPRHDEVVAPDGTLRPAWKGIAEAVVRVTAADLRRADGDIVAMLADDGVTYGRPGEGPGPWRLDPVPLIVEAAEWARLEVGLAQRAELLNALLVDLYGEQRLLAEGVVPAAVVLGHAGFTRVVARPGAVDPRPLVLCAADLGRDADGEWRVLADRAQAPSGLGYAMENRRVVSRVLPELYRDAGLHRVEPYFAALRSALLQSAQGDRADPRVVVLSPGTHSETAYDQAFVASALGFPLVEGSDLVVRDGWVHLEGPGDRLERVDVILRRVDAAWSDPLELRGDSRLGVAGLVEAVRRGRVRIVNGLGSGVLENPGLLPFLPAVCEALLGEQLRLPSVRTWWCGDPDSLDHVLGRLDRLRVRTIDGPVPAASRKELETRILAAPYRWVGQEQLPLSQVPVWGEAGRTSGQATPAPVTLRTFTLRYGSAYRPMAGGLATLGELRTSKDVWVVKGSPTDPDQGLADVLPMTSARSVSVLVPRVLEDMFWLGRYAERAEDMLRLVLTAHAHSEDYRTRPRSAGGASLEVFLDAVRRLAGPGQEDLDEEFRSLLLDPDRDGSAAQALAQLRDALQGVRDQLSGDTWRGFGTIDRATAALVGSRHSHQVAESAGRMLTGVLALQGVTANMIRDPAWHLIGAGRHLERALQLCHLLAATATVRRGLDVDRDVLNGVLTVAESAVTHRRRYRGYVRPAPVLELLLRDPDNPRSLTFALAELGRHLAAQPLSTGSTRPERLVSELAEQVAGTDLGTLVALGGAERPHLASFLATTLTALGRVGDAVHEQYLESGPAPRPLALAGREVF
;
A
#
# COMPACT_ATOMS: atom_id res chain seq x y z
N MET A 1 34.13 8.52 -18.55
CA MET A 1 33.62 7.46 -19.43
C MET A 1 32.16 7.22 -19.09
N THR A 2 31.40 6.61 -19.99
CA THR A 2 29.93 6.55 -19.92
C THR A 2 29.55 5.15 -19.50
N VAL A 3 28.60 5.03 -18.57
CA VAL A 3 28.37 3.77 -17.84
C VAL A 3 28.09 2.59 -18.77
N LEU A 4 27.31 2.80 -19.84
CA LEU A 4 27.03 1.73 -20.80
C LEU A 4 28.21 1.36 -21.73
N ARG A 5 29.16 2.27 -21.96
CA ARG A 5 30.39 1.91 -22.69
C ARG A 5 31.28 1.02 -21.84
N ASP A 6 31.41 1.36 -20.56
CA ASP A 6 32.19 0.57 -19.61
C ASP A 6 31.55 -0.82 -19.39
N TYR A 7 30.22 -0.86 -19.32
CA TYR A 7 29.44 -2.11 -19.31
C TYR A 7 29.68 -2.97 -20.56
N ALA A 8 29.58 -2.38 -21.75
CA ALA A 8 29.81 -3.10 -23.01
C ALA A 8 31.26 -3.61 -23.11
N ALA A 9 32.24 -2.81 -22.67
CA ALA A 9 33.64 -3.22 -22.64
C ALA A 9 33.89 -4.36 -21.66
N ALA A 10 33.21 -4.38 -20.51
CA ALA A 10 33.31 -5.47 -19.52
C ALA A 10 32.73 -6.78 -20.05
N LEU A 11 31.61 -6.73 -20.77
CA LEU A 11 31.00 -7.92 -21.39
C LEU A 11 31.82 -8.51 -22.53
N ALA A 12 32.60 -7.68 -23.24
CA ALA A 12 33.47 -8.13 -24.32
C ALA A 12 34.74 -8.85 -23.81
N GLN A 13 35.03 -8.81 -22.51
CA GLN A 13 36.16 -9.55 -21.93
C GLN A 13 35.79 -11.04 -21.76
N PRO A 14 36.67 -11.98 -22.15
CA PRO A 14 36.38 -13.41 -22.00
C PRO A 14 36.20 -13.75 -20.52
N LEU A 15 35.02 -14.26 -20.16
CA LEU A 15 34.73 -14.78 -18.82
C LEU A 15 35.61 -16.00 -18.56
N LEU A 16 36.40 -15.97 -17.49
CA LEU A 16 37.13 -17.15 -16.99
C LEU A 16 36.13 -18.06 -16.26
N GLY A 17 35.35 -18.87 -16.99
CA GLY A 17 34.38 -19.81 -16.42
C GLY A 17 33.52 -20.54 -17.45
N ASP A 18 32.88 -21.64 -17.01
CA ASP A 18 32.04 -22.55 -17.82
C ASP A 18 30.60 -22.01 -18.02
N GLU A 19 30.40 -20.69 -17.94
CA GLU A 19 29.09 -20.06 -18.05
C GLU A 19 28.66 -19.95 -19.53
N ARG A 20 27.49 -20.49 -19.86
CA ARG A 20 26.91 -20.34 -21.19
C ARG A 20 26.67 -18.86 -21.50
N PRO A 21 26.96 -18.38 -22.72
CA PRO A 21 26.68 -17.00 -23.11
C PRO A 21 25.18 -16.71 -22.96
N ARG A 22 24.86 -15.59 -22.30
CA ARG A 22 23.50 -15.08 -22.13
C ARG A 22 23.19 -14.00 -23.16
N HIS A 23 21.92 -13.90 -23.56
CA HIS A 23 21.45 -12.78 -24.36
C HIS A 23 21.52 -11.49 -23.52
N ASP A 24 22.31 -10.50 -23.92
CA ASP A 24 22.31 -9.17 -23.30
C ASP A 24 21.31 -8.26 -24.02
N GLU A 25 20.48 -7.52 -23.31
CA GLU A 25 19.43 -6.65 -23.86
C GLU A 25 19.97 -5.34 -24.50
N VAL A 26 21.22 -4.99 -24.25
CA VAL A 26 21.83 -3.72 -24.68
C VAL A 26 22.91 -3.96 -25.73
N VAL A 27 23.75 -4.97 -25.52
CA VAL A 27 24.95 -5.24 -26.31
C VAL A 27 24.75 -6.49 -27.17
N ALA A 28 25.04 -6.38 -28.45
CA ALA A 28 25.06 -7.49 -29.39
C ALA A 28 26.38 -8.28 -29.27
N PRO A 29 26.44 -9.55 -29.76
CA PRO A 29 27.64 -10.36 -29.68
C PRO A 29 28.90 -9.75 -30.34
N ASP A 30 28.72 -8.80 -31.26
CA ASP A 30 29.80 -8.05 -31.92
C ASP A 30 30.28 -6.82 -31.11
N GLY A 31 29.73 -6.61 -29.90
CA GLY A 31 30.04 -5.48 -29.02
C GLY A 31 29.29 -4.18 -29.37
N THR A 32 28.45 -4.18 -30.41
CA THR A 32 27.65 -3.00 -30.79
C THR A 32 26.36 -2.90 -29.98
N LEU A 33 25.76 -1.71 -29.95
CA LEU A 33 24.44 -1.53 -29.33
C LEU A 33 23.34 -2.17 -30.19
N ARG A 34 22.41 -2.86 -29.54
CA ARG A 34 21.25 -3.46 -30.20
C ARG A 34 20.34 -2.39 -30.85
N PRO A 35 19.57 -2.75 -31.91
CA PRO A 35 18.71 -1.81 -32.62
C PRO A 35 17.78 -0.97 -31.73
N ALA A 36 17.17 -1.59 -30.72
CA ALA A 36 16.31 -0.91 -29.73
C ALA A 36 16.97 0.31 -29.06
N TRP A 37 18.29 0.29 -28.91
CA TRP A 37 19.06 1.37 -28.27
C TRP A 37 19.60 2.41 -29.25
N LYS A 38 19.54 2.17 -30.57
CA LYS A 38 20.14 3.07 -31.57
C LYS A 38 19.48 4.45 -31.60
N GLY A 39 18.15 4.51 -31.46
CA GLY A 39 17.39 5.77 -31.49
C GLY A 39 17.75 6.73 -30.35
N ILE A 40 18.19 6.19 -29.22
CA ILE A 40 18.60 6.97 -28.03
C ILE A 40 20.11 6.90 -27.78
N ALA A 41 20.89 6.30 -28.68
CA ALA A 41 22.30 6.01 -28.44
C ALA A 41 23.09 7.28 -28.14
N GLU A 42 22.80 8.39 -28.81
CA GLU A 42 23.46 9.67 -28.55
C GLU A 42 23.18 10.20 -27.14
N ALA A 43 21.93 10.14 -26.67
CA ALA A 43 21.54 10.56 -25.34
C ALA A 43 22.14 9.64 -24.27
N VAL A 44 22.04 8.33 -24.47
CA VAL A 44 22.53 7.29 -23.54
C VAL A 44 24.06 7.32 -23.40
N VAL A 45 24.78 7.54 -24.50
CA VAL A 45 26.24 7.67 -24.50
C VAL A 45 26.71 8.97 -23.84
N ARG A 46 25.83 9.93 -23.53
CA ARG A 46 26.21 11.11 -22.73
C ARG A 46 26.02 10.89 -21.23
N VAL A 47 25.25 9.87 -20.83
CA VAL A 47 24.97 9.59 -19.41
C VAL A 47 26.22 9.12 -18.69
N THR A 48 26.66 9.92 -17.70
CA THR A 48 27.81 9.61 -16.86
C THR A 48 27.41 8.87 -15.59
N ALA A 49 28.40 8.32 -14.88
CA ALA A 49 28.19 7.73 -13.56
C ALA A 49 27.67 8.75 -12.54
N ALA A 50 27.99 10.03 -12.70
CA ALA A 50 27.46 11.09 -11.83
C ALA A 50 25.97 11.34 -12.11
N ASP A 51 25.55 11.29 -13.38
CA ASP A 51 24.15 11.46 -13.76
C ASP A 51 23.27 10.31 -13.23
N LEU A 52 23.74 9.06 -13.33
CA LEU A 52 23.02 7.91 -12.75
C LEU A 52 23.03 7.91 -11.22
N ARG A 53 24.12 8.35 -10.57
CA ARG A 53 24.13 8.54 -9.10
C ARG A 53 23.06 9.56 -8.67
N ARG A 54 22.98 10.68 -9.38
CA ARG A 54 21.96 11.71 -9.13
C ARG A 54 20.56 11.14 -9.35
N ALA A 55 20.32 10.50 -10.50
CA ALA A 55 19.03 9.92 -10.83
C ALA A 55 18.60 8.83 -9.83
N ASP A 56 19.51 7.95 -9.39
CA ASP A 56 19.23 6.94 -8.36
C ASP A 56 18.85 7.59 -7.01
N GLY A 57 19.55 8.65 -6.60
CA GLY A 57 19.19 9.44 -5.42
C GLY A 57 17.81 10.08 -5.54
N ASP A 58 17.51 10.71 -6.68
CA ASP A 58 16.22 11.33 -6.98
C ASP A 58 15.09 10.28 -7.00
N ILE A 59 15.33 9.10 -7.58
CA ILE A 59 14.40 7.95 -7.60
C ILE A 59 14.07 7.50 -6.18
N VAL A 60 15.09 7.28 -5.34
CA VAL A 60 14.89 6.84 -3.95
C VAL A 60 14.08 7.87 -3.17
N ALA A 61 14.39 9.16 -3.34
CA ALA A 61 13.65 10.23 -2.69
C ALA A 61 12.19 10.29 -3.14
N MET A 62 11.94 10.20 -4.46
CA MET A 62 10.59 10.26 -5.02
C MET A 62 9.73 9.06 -4.63
N LEU A 63 10.26 7.83 -4.71
CA LEU A 63 9.51 6.64 -4.30
C LEU A 63 9.16 6.66 -2.81
N ALA A 64 10.05 7.19 -1.96
CA ALA A 64 9.76 7.39 -0.55
C ALA A 64 8.68 8.47 -0.34
N ASP A 65 8.81 9.60 -1.04
CA ASP A 65 7.86 10.71 -1.03
C ASP A 65 6.48 10.33 -1.60
N ASP A 66 6.41 9.31 -2.46
CA ASP A 66 5.19 8.74 -3.00
C ASP A 66 4.69 7.53 -2.17
N GLY A 67 5.44 7.11 -1.15
CA GLY A 67 5.08 6.01 -0.24
C GLY A 67 5.00 4.64 -0.92
N VAL A 68 5.86 4.37 -1.89
CA VAL A 68 5.83 3.14 -2.69
C VAL A 68 6.47 1.98 -1.93
N THR A 69 5.67 0.99 -1.55
CA THR A 69 6.10 -0.15 -0.73
C THR A 69 5.72 -1.49 -1.35
N TYR A 70 6.43 -2.54 -0.92
CA TYR A 70 6.11 -3.95 -1.20
C TYR A 70 6.42 -4.79 0.04
N GLY A 71 5.46 -5.61 0.47
CA GLY A 71 5.64 -6.55 1.58
C GLY A 71 6.13 -7.90 1.09
N ARG A 72 7.06 -8.54 1.81
CA ARG A 72 7.39 -9.96 1.59
C ARG A 72 6.61 -10.81 2.58
N PRO A 73 6.19 -12.02 2.22
CA PRO A 73 5.57 -12.90 3.20
C PRO A 73 6.56 -13.20 4.33
N GLY A 74 6.19 -12.84 5.56
CA GLY A 74 7.02 -12.99 6.76
C GLY A 74 7.99 -11.82 7.06
N GLU A 75 8.09 -10.81 6.18
CA GLU A 75 8.79 -9.55 6.47
C GLU A 75 7.77 -8.38 6.44
N GLY A 76 8.01 -7.32 7.22
CA GLY A 76 7.22 -6.10 7.12
C GLY A 76 7.31 -5.42 5.73
N PRO A 77 6.45 -4.44 5.42
CA PRO A 77 6.51 -3.69 4.18
C PRO A 77 7.87 -2.97 4.05
N GLY A 78 8.54 -3.15 2.93
CA GLY A 78 9.80 -2.46 2.64
C GLY A 78 9.71 -1.56 1.41
N PRO A 79 10.73 -0.71 1.20
CA PRO A 79 10.74 0.23 0.09
C PRO A 79 10.84 -0.49 -1.25
N TRP A 80 10.10 0.02 -2.24
CA TRP A 80 10.24 -0.39 -3.62
C TRP A 80 11.57 0.11 -4.19
N ARG A 81 12.24 -0.70 -5.03
CA ARG A 81 13.50 -0.30 -5.69
C ARG A 81 13.28 -0.22 -7.20
N LEU A 82 13.74 0.87 -7.78
CA LEU A 82 13.69 1.14 -9.20
C LEU A 82 15.10 1.46 -9.69
N ASP A 83 15.54 0.72 -10.69
CA ASP A 83 16.80 0.98 -11.36
C ASP A 83 16.63 2.10 -12.40
N PRO A 84 17.56 3.07 -12.49
CA PRO A 84 17.45 4.20 -13.41
C PRO A 84 17.58 3.80 -14.89
N VAL A 85 18.12 2.62 -15.21
CA VAL A 85 18.31 2.18 -16.60
C VAL A 85 17.09 1.38 -17.07
N PRO A 86 16.33 1.87 -18.08
CA PRO A 86 15.12 1.20 -18.54
C PRO A 86 15.40 -0.09 -19.31
N LEU A 87 14.41 -0.98 -19.39
CA LEU A 87 14.35 -2.07 -20.35
C LEU A 87 13.67 -1.56 -21.63
N ILE A 88 14.31 -1.69 -22.78
CA ILE A 88 13.77 -1.16 -24.05
C ILE A 88 13.38 -2.30 -24.99
N VAL A 89 12.17 -2.23 -25.50
CA VAL A 89 11.61 -3.18 -26.47
C VAL A 89 11.33 -2.44 -27.78
N GLU A 90 11.84 -2.99 -28.88
CA GLU A 90 11.68 -2.42 -30.22
C GLU A 90 10.25 -2.62 -30.75
N ALA A 91 9.77 -1.68 -31.58
CA ALA A 91 8.44 -1.73 -32.18
C ALA A 91 8.14 -3.05 -32.91
N ALA A 92 9.06 -3.55 -33.74
CA ALA A 92 8.87 -4.78 -34.51
C ALA A 92 8.81 -6.04 -33.64
N GLU A 93 9.52 -6.01 -32.51
CA GLU A 93 9.46 -7.05 -31.50
C GLU A 93 8.16 -6.99 -30.71
N TRP A 94 7.78 -5.80 -30.25
CA TRP A 94 6.54 -5.59 -29.53
C TRP A 94 5.31 -5.99 -30.36
N ALA A 95 5.28 -5.68 -31.64
CA ALA A 95 4.18 -6.07 -32.53
C ALA A 95 3.96 -7.59 -32.57
N ARG A 96 5.04 -8.39 -32.53
CA ARG A 96 4.95 -9.87 -32.45
C ARG A 96 4.45 -10.33 -31.08
N LEU A 97 4.97 -9.73 -30.01
CA LEU A 97 4.52 -9.99 -28.65
C LEU A 97 3.04 -9.63 -28.45
N GLU A 98 2.58 -8.51 -28.98
CA GLU A 98 1.20 -8.03 -28.85
C GLU A 98 0.22 -9.06 -29.40
N VAL A 99 0.49 -9.58 -30.60
CA VAL A 99 -0.32 -10.62 -31.24
C VAL A 99 -0.28 -11.93 -30.46
N GLY A 100 0.90 -12.35 -29.97
CA GLY A 100 1.05 -13.58 -29.18
C GLY A 100 0.36 -13.50 -27.82
N LEU A 101 0.47 -12.38 -27.12
CA LEU A 101 -0.18 -12.12 -25.83
C LEU A 101 -1.70 -12.04 -25.96
N ALA A 102 -2.20 -11.40 -27.03
CA ALA A 102 -3.62 -11.35 -27.32
C ALA A 102 -4.20 -12.77 -27.59
N GLN A 103 -3.54 -13.57 -28.44
CA GLN A 103 -3.94 -14.96 -28.68
C GLN A 103 -3.91 -15.79 -27.39
N ARG A 104 -2.86 -15.62 -26.59
CA ARG A 104 -2.73 -16.34 -25.31
C ARG A 104 -3.86 -15.97 -24.34
N ALA A 105 -4.26 -14.71 -24.27
CA ALA A 105 -5.39 -14.28 -23.45
C ALA A 105 -6.73 -14.85 -23.96
N GLU A 106 -6.95 -14.89 -25.29
CA GLU A 106 -8.12 -15.57 -25.89
C GLU A 106 -8.14 -17.06 -25.54
N LEU A 107 -6.99 -17.73 -25.63
CA LEU A 107 -6.84 -19.15 -25.29
C LEU A 107 -7.19 -19.42 -23.82
N LEU A 108 -6.64 -18.60 -22.92
CA LEU A 108 -6.90 -18.73 -21.48
C LEU A 108 -8.38 -18.46 -21.15
N ASN A 109 -9.02 -17.51 -21.82
CA ASN A 109 -10.45 -17.27 -21.69
C ASN A 109 -11.28 -18.47 -22.17
N ALA A 110 -10.99 -18.99 -23.37
CA ALA A 110 -11.68 -20.14 -23.93
C ALA A 110 -11.49 -21.40 -23.06
N LEU A 111 -10.28 -21.61 -22.53
CA LEU A 111 -10.01 -22.68 -21.58
C LEU A 111 -10.83 -22.53 -20.30
N LEU A 112 -10.93 -21.31 -19.76
CA LEU A 112 -11.74 -21.06 -18.57
C LEU A 112 -13.23 -21.35 -18.81
N VAL A 113 -13.75 -20.95 -19.97
CA VAL A 113 -15.12 -21.22 -20.40
C VAL A 113 -15.36 -22.73 -20.52
N ASP A 114 -14.44 -23.48 -21.12
CA ASP A 114 -14.57 -24.94 -21.23
C ASP A 114 -14.54 -25.62 -19.86
N LEU A 115 -13.55 -25.30 -19.01
CA LEU A 115 -13.35 -25.95 -17.71
C LEU A 115 -14.51 -25.76 -16.73
N TYR A 116 -15.24 -24.65 -16.82
CA TYR A 116 -16.41 -24.38 -15.98
C TYR A 116 -17.75 -24.59 -16.70
N GLY A 117 -17.70 -24.95 -17.99
CA GLY A 117 -18.84 -25.21 -18.87
C GLY A 117 -18.94 -26.69 -19.27
N GLU A 118 -18.77 -26.97 -20.57
CA GLU A 118 -18.96 -28.30 -21.17
C GLU A 118 -17.83 -29.30 -20.82
N GLN A 119 -16.66 -28.80 -20.42
CA GLN A 119 -15.48 -29.60 -20.06
C GLN A 119 -15.04 -30.58 -21.16
N ARG A 120 -15.13 -30.15 -22.43
CA ARG A 120 -14.80 -31.00 -23.59
C ARG A 120 -13.36 -31.45 -23.57
N LEU A 121 -12.43 -30.58 -23.15
CA LEU A 121 -11.00 -30.92 -23.08
C LEU A 121 -10.72 -32.05 -22.10
N LEU A 122 -11.50 -32.14 -21.02
CA LEU A 122 -11.38 -33.21 -20.03
C LEU A 122 -12.04 -34.50 -20.55
N ALA A 123 -13.21 -34.39 -21.18
CA ALA A 123 -13.95 -35.53 -21.72
C ALA A 123 -13.23 -36.20 -22.90
N GLU A 124 -12.62 -35.40 -23.78
CA GLU A 124 -11.86 -35.86 -24.94
C GLU A 124 -10.41 -36.27 -24.58
N GLY A 125 -9.97 -36.03 -23.34
CA GLY A 125 -8.64 -36.41 -22.86
C GLY A 125 -7.48 -35.52 -23.36
N VAL A 126 -7.79 -34.36 -23.95
CA VAL A 126 -6.78 -33.37 -24.37
C VAL A 126 -6.01 -32.83 -23.16
N VAL A 127 -6.73 -32.62 -22.04
CA VAL A 127 -6.14 -32.24 -20.75
C VAL A 127 -6.50 -33.30 -19.71
N PRO A 128 -5.52 -33.93 -19.04
CA PRO A 128 -5.80 -34.91 -17.99
C PRO A 128 -6.60 -34.31 -16.84
N ALA A 129 -7.75 -34.89 -16.48
CA ALA A 129 -8.62 -34.36 -15.42
C ALA A 129 -7.90 -34.15 -14.08
N ALA A 130 -6.90 -34.98 -13.75
CA ALA A 130 -6.13 -34.87 -12.51
C ALA A 130 -5.36 -33.54 -12.39
N VAL A 131 -4.87 -32.96 -13.49
CA VAL A 131 -4.12 -31.70 -13.45
C VAL A 131 -5.03 -30.52 -13.11
N VAL A 132 -6.29 -30.54 -13.57
CA VAL A 132 -7.28 -29.49 -13.34
C VAL A 132 -7.98 -29.69 -12.00
N LEU A 133 -8.63 -30.85 -11.81
CA LEU A 133 -9.46 -31.12 -10.63
C LEU A 133 -8.61 -31.24 -9.34
N GLY A 134 -7.33 -31.57 -9.46
CA GLY A 134 -6.40 -31.66 -8.32
C GLY A 134 -5.86 -30.32 -7.82
N HIS A 135 -6.03 -29.25 -8.61
CA HIS A 135 -5.50 -27.91 -8.34
C HIS A 135 -6.42 -27.09 -7.41
N ALA A 136 -5.83 -26.40 -6.44
CA ALA A 136 -6.54 -25.59 -5.44
C ALA A 136 -7.30 -24.41 -6.05
N GLY A 137 -6.86 -23.90 -7.20
CA GLY A 137 -7.54 -22.83 -7.94
C GLY A 137 -8.76 -23.28 -8.74
N PHE A 138 -9.09 -24.58 -8.78
CA PHE A 138 -10.33 -25.06 -9.41
C PHE A 138 -11.50 -25.01 -8.43
N THR A 139 -12.32 -23.96 -8.55
CA THR A 139 -13.42 -23.64 -7.64
C THR A 139 -14.68 -24.42 -8.00
N ARG A 140 -14.79 -25.67 -7.54
CA ARG A 140 -15.91 -26.59 -7.88
C ARG A 140 -17.31 -25.98 -7.69
N VAL A 141 -17.51 -25.17 -6.66
CA VAL A 141 -18.82 -24.59 -6.31
C VAL A 141 -19.36 -23.60 -7.35
N VAL A 142 -18.50 -23.07 -8.24
CA VAL A 142 -18.92 -22.19 -9.35
C VAL A 142 -19.02 -22.89 -10.70
N ALA A 143 -18.64 -24.18 -10.82
CA ALA A 143 -18.76 -24.93 -12.07
C ALA A 143 -20.23 -25.26 -12.36
N ARG A 144 -20.80 -24.63 -13.39
CA ARG A 144 -22.22 -24.79 -13.78
C ARG A 144 -22.38 -24.74 -15.30
N PRO A 145 -22.88 -25.83 -15.93
CA PRO A 145 -23.08 -25.87 -17.38
C PRO A 145 -24.06 -24.82 -17.95
N GLY A 146 -25.00 -24.30 -17.14
CA GLY A 146 -26.13 -23.49 -17.63
C GLY A 146 -26.02 -21.96 -17.50
N ALA A 147 -24.93 -21.43 -16.94
CA ALA A 147 -24.77 -19.99 -16.68
C ALA A 147 -23.33 -19.50 -16.94
N VAL A 148 -22.73 -20.01 -18.01
CA VAL A 148 -21.34 -19.69 -18.34
C VAL A 148 -21.30 -18.32 -19.01
N ASP A 149 -20.68 -17.36 -18.33
CA ASP A 149 -20.26 -16.13 -18.96
C ASP A 149 -19.25 -16.49 -20.07
N PRO A 150 -19.44 -16.05 -21.33
CA PRO A 150 -18.52 -16.35 -22.42
C PRO A 150 -17.17 -15.60 -22.29
N ARG A 151 -17.07 -14.60 -21.40
CA ARG A 151 -15.88 -13.75 -21.26
C ARG A 151 -15.48 -13.55 -19.78
N PRO A 152 -15.21 -14.63 -19.04
CA PRO A 152 -14.92 -14.59 -17.60
C PRO A 152 -13.56 -13.97 -17.28
N LEU A 153 -12.65 -13.88 -18.26
CA LEU A 153 -11.29 -13.35 -18.09
C LEU A 153 -11.20 -11.95 -18.69
N VAL A 154 -11.24 -10.91 -17.84
CA VAL A 154 -11.15 -9.51 -18.30
C VAL A 154 -9.71 -9.01 -18.28
N LEU A 155 -8.94 -9.35 -17.24
CA LEU A 155 -7.57 -8.89 -17.05
C LEU A 155 -6.64 -10.06 -16.78
N CYS A 156 -5.63 -10.32 -17.60
CA CYS A 156 -4.60 -11.30 -17.29
C CYS A 156 -3.21 -10.70 -17.41
N ALA A 157 -2.21 -11.40 -16.90
CA ALA A 157 -0.81 -11.07 -17.14
C ALA A 157 0.00 -12.32 -17.48
N ALA A 158 1.10 -12.13 -18.21
CA ALA A 158 2.06 -13.17 -18.52
C ALA A 158 3.45 -12.75 -18.04
N ASP A 159 4.08 -13.59 -17.23
CA ASP A 159 5.48 -13.46 -16.82
C ASP A 159 6.35 -14.02 -17.95
N LEU A 160 7.12 -13.17 -18.63
CA LEU A 160 7.96 -13.52 -19.76
C LEU A 160 9.43 -13.55 -19.38
N GLY A 161 10.17 -14.45 -20.02
CA GLY A 161 11.63 -14.47 -20.01
C GLY A 161 12.15 -14.62 -21.43
N ARG A 162 13.21 -13.89 -21.78
CA ARG A 162 13.90 -14.08 -23.05
C ARG A 162 15.03 -15.09 -22.85
N ASP A 163 15.11 -16.08 -23.73
CA ASP A 163 16.13 -17.12 -23.68
C ASP A 163 17.47 -16.66 -24.30
N ALA A 164 18.48 -17.53 -24.27
CA ALA A 164 19.80 -17.22 -24.81
C ALA A 164 19.80 -16.97 -26.33
N ASP A 165 18.81 -17.50 -27.05
CA ASP A 165 18.64 -17.31 -28.49
C ASP A 165 17.93 -15.98 -28.81
N GLY A 166 17.42 -15.28 -27.78
CA GLY A 166 16.71 -14.02 -27.92
C GLY A 166 15.20 -14.18 -28.10
N GLU A 167 14.64 -15.38 -27.90
CA GLU A 167 13.23 -15.66 -28.08
C GLU A 167 12.47 -15.54 -26.75
N TRP A 168 11.27 -14.95 -26.79
CA TRP A 168 10.42 -14.84 -25.62
C TRP A 168 9.70 -16.15 -25.31
N ARG A 169 9.70 -16.51 -24.02
CA ARG A 169 8.97 -17.66 -23.47
C ARG A 169 8.08 -17.21 -22.32
N VAL A 170 6.86 -17.74 -22.25
CA VAL A 170 6.00 -17.55 -21.08
C VAL A 170 6.47 -18.46 -19.95
N LEU A 171 6.86 -17.85 -18.82
CA LEU A 171 7.28 -18.53 -17.60
C LEU A 171 6.08 -18.91 -16.72
N ALA A 172 5.08 -18.03 -16.65
CA ALA A 172 3.84 -18.24 -15.92
C ALA A 172 2.72 -17.31 -16.41
N ASP A 173 1.47 -17.76 -16.30
CA ASP A 173 0.28 -16.94 -16.50
C ASP A 173 -0.29 -16.49 -15.15
N ARG A 174 -0.90 -15.30 -15.13
CA ARG A 174 -1.55 -14.68 -13.97
C ARG A 174 -2.96 -14.27 -14.35
N ALA A 175 -3.95 -14.96 -13.80
CA ALA A 175 -5.36 -14.83 -14.18
C ALA A 175 -6.29 -14.65 -12.99
N GLN A 176 -5.84 -14.87 -11.75
CA GLN A 176 -6.65 -14.68 -10.56
C GLN A 176 -6.80 -13.19 -10.23
N ALA A 177 -5.69 -12.56 -9.85
CA ALA A 177 -5.60 -11.16 -9.45
C ALA A 177 -4.20 -10.60 -9.82
N PRO A 178 -3.87 -10.44 -11.12
CA PRO A 178 -2.54 -10.04 -11.54
C PRO A 178 -2.15 -8.67 -10.96
N SER A 179 -1.01 -8.57 -10.29
CA SER A 179 -0.48 -7.36 -9.67
C SER A 179 0.72 -6.79 -10.41
N GLY A 180 0.91 -5.47 -10.27
CA GLY A 180 2.05 -4.73 -10.80
C GLY A 180 1.73 -3.62 -11.77
N LEU A 181 0.44 -3.37 -12.07
CA LEU A 181 0.02 -2.24 -12.90
C LEU A 181 0.37 -0.90 -12.23
N GLY A 182 0.17 -0.79 -10.92
CA GLY A 182 0.53 0.40 -10.15
C GLY A 182 2.04 0.63 -10.11
N TYR A 183 2.83 -0.42 -9.87
CA TYR A 183 4.29 -0.32 -9.91
C TYR A 183 4.82 0.04 -11.31
N ALA A 184 4.25 -0.53 -12.38
CA ALA A 184 4.66 -0.20 -13.75
C ALA A 184 4.41 1.27 -14.09
N MET A 185 3.23 1.80 -13.75
CA MET A 185 2.89 3.21 -13.96
C MET A 185 3.74 4.14 -13.08
N GLU A 186 4.00 3.75 -11.85
CA GLU A 186 4.82 4.53 -10.93
C GLU A 186 6.28 4.58 -11.40
N ASN A 187 6.84 3.45 -11.85
CA ASN A 187 8.17 3.40 -12.46
C ASN A 187 8.26 4.37 -13.64
N ARG A 188 7.27 4.36 -14.54
CA ARG A 188 7.18 5.28 -15.67
C ARG A 188 7.14 6.74 -15.23
N ARG A 189 6.32 7.07 -14.23
CA ARG A 189 6.19 8.43 -13.69
C ARG A 189 7.52 8.92 -13.12
N VAL A 190 8.19 8.11 -12.31
CA VAL A 190 9.46 8.47 -11.68
C VAL A 190 10.57 8.63 -12.73
N VAL A 191 10.76 7.64 -13.62
CA VAL A 191 11.82 7.70 -14.65
C VAL A 191 11.64 8.91 -15.57
N SER A 192 10.41 9.22 -15.98
CA SER A 192 10.13 10.38 -16.85
C SER A 192 10.53 11.73 -16.22
N ARG A 193 10.56 11.82 -14.88
CA ARG A 193 10.96 13.05 -14.16
C ARG A 193 12.45 13.12 -13.87
N VAL A 194 13.10 11.98 -13.58
CA VAL A 194 14.54 11.94 -13.25
C VAL A 194 15.43 11.91 -14.49
N LEU A 195 14.93 11.39 -15.62
CA LEU A 195 15.60 11.33 -16.92
C LEU A 195 14.73 11.92 -18.06
N PRO A 196 14.32 13.20 -17.98
CA PRO A 196 13.33 13.79 -18.88
C PRO A 196 13.83 14.00 -20.32
N GLU A 197 15.13 14.15 -20.53
CA GLU A 197 15.72 14.25 -21.87
C GLU A 197 15.65 12.90 -22.58
N LEU A 198 16.12 11.84 -21.90
CA LEU A 198 16.08 10.48 -22.43
C LEU A 198 14.65 10.02 -22.72
N TYR A 199 13.70 10.37 -21.84
CA TYR A 199 12.29 10.02 -22.02
C TYR A 199 11.65 10.68 -23.26
N ARG A 200 11.96 11.96 -23.51
CA ARG A 200 11.39 12.71 -24.65
C ARG A 200 11.93 12.20 -25.99
N ASP A 201 13.23 11.90 -26.04
CA ASP A 201 13.89 11.47 -27.27
C ASP A 201 13.55 10.02 -27.66
N ALA A 202 13.08 9.21 -26.71
CA ALA A 202 12.84 7.78 -26.92
C ALA A 202 11.59 7.44 -27.76
N GLY A 203 10.68 8.39 -28.01
CA GLY A 203 9.51 8.15 -28.88
C GLY A 203 8.61 6.99 -28.41
N LEU A 204 8.23 7.00 -27.13
CA LEU A 204 7.58 5.87 -26.47
C LEU A 204 6.07 5.80 -26.70
N HIS A 205 5.52 4.59 -26.64
CA HIS A 205 4.08 4.41 -26.46
C HIS A 205 3.62 4.91 -25.09
N ARG A 206 2.46 5.58 -25.09
CA ARG A 206 1.76 6.02 -23.89
C ARG A 206 1.04 4.85 -23.22
N VAL A 207 1.07 4.82 -21.89
CA VAL A 207 0.43 3.76 -21.09
C VAL A 207 -0.94 4.20 -20.57
N GLU A 208 -1.21 5.50 -20.46
CA GLU A 208 -2.47 6.01 -19.91
C GLU A 208 -3.75 5.52 -20.64
N PRO A 209 -3.77 5.36 -21.98
CA PRO A 209 -4.95 4.83 -22.67
C PRO A 209 -5.39 3.45 -22.18
N TYR A 210 -4.46 2.62 -21.69
CA TYR A 210 -4.76 1.31 -21.11
C TYR A 210 -5.63 1.43 -19.84
N PHE A 211 -5.36 2.41 -18.97
CA PHE A 211 -6.14 2.61 -17.74
C PHE A 211 -7.55 3.15 -18.05
N ALA A 212 -7.67 4.04 -19.05
CA ALA A 212 -8.97 4.48 -19.54
C ALA A 212 -9.79 3.31 -20.09
N ALA A 213 -9.16 2.43 -20.88
CA ALA A 213 -9.79 1.22 -21.39
C ALA A 213 -10.17 0.24 -20.26
N LEU A 214 -9.32 0.06 -19.24
CA LEU A 214 -9.62 -0.79 -18.09
C LEU A 214 -10.83 -0.27 -17.32
N ARG A 215 -10.89 1.03 -17.05
CA ARG A 215 -12.04 1.68 -16.41
C ARG A 215 -13.32 1.44 -17.22
N SER A 216 -13.27 1.65 -18.53
CA SER A 216 -14.40 1.45 -19.43
C SER A 216 -14.84 -0.03 -19.49
N ALA A 217 -13.90 -0.97 -19.56
CA ALA A 217 -14.17 -2.40 -19.54
C ALA A 217 -14.88 -2.85 -18.26
N LEU A 218 -14.48 -2.30 -17.09
CA LEU A 218 -15.12 -2.60 -15.81
C LEU A 218 -16.56 -2.07 -15.76
N LEU A 219 -16.80 -0.83 -16.22
CA LEU A 219 -18.15 -0.27 -16.31
C LEU A 219 -19.03 -1.09 -17.26
N GLN A 220 -18.50 -1.49 -18.42
CA GLN A 220 -19.21 -2.31 -19.41
C GLN A 220 -19.42 -3.77 -18.96
N SER A 221 -18.71 -4.23 -17.93
CA SER A 221 -18.87 -5.58 -17.38
C SER A 221 -20.08 -5.71 -16.47
N ALA A 222 -20.75 -4.61 -16.11
CA ALA A 222 -21.95 -4.63 -15.30
C ALA A 222 -23.09 -5.38 -16.00
N GLN A 223 -23.94 -6.05 -15.21
CA GLN A 223 -25.07 -6.78 -15.75
C GLN A 223 -26.29 -5.87 -15.94
N GLY A 224 -26.89 -5.92 -17.13
CA GLY A 224 -28.07 -5.14 -17.52
C GLY A 224 -27.75 -3.71 -17.98
N ASP A 225 -28.76 -3.01 -18.51
CA ASP A 225 -28.61 -1.67 -19.11
C ASP A 225 -28.62 -0.54 -18.06
N ARG A 226 -27.85 -0.66 -16.98
CA ARG A 226 -27.70 0.44 -16.01
C ARG A 226 -26.84 1.55 -16.60
N ALA A 227 -27.36 2.79 -16.57
CA ALA A 227 -26.64 3.96 -17.05
C ALA A 227 -25.39 4.31 -16.22
N ASP A 228 -25.36 3.97 -14.93
CA ASP A 228 -24.23 4.24 -14.03
C ASP A 228 -24.03 3.06 -13.04
N PRO A 229 -23.27 2.03 -13.43
CA PRO A 229 -23.02 0.86 -12.59
C PRO A 229 -22.00 1.16 -11.49
N ARG A 230 -22.23 0.64 -10.29
CA ARG A 230 -21.30 0.81 -9.17
C ARG A 230 -20.19 -0.24 -9.24
N VAL A 231 -18.96 0.25 -9.43
CA VAL A 231 -17.74 -0.57 -9.43
C VAL A 231 -16.95 -0.30 -8.15
N VAL A 232 -16.41 -1.35 -7.52
CA VAL A 232 -15.52 -1.26 -6.34
C VAL A 232 -14.26 -2.11 -6.55
N VAL A 233 -13.16 -1.77 -5.88
CA VAL A 233 -11.94 -2.58 -5.84
C VAL A 233 -11.84 -3.28 -4.49
N LEU A 234 -12.02 -4.61 -4.47
CA LEU A 234 -11.94 -5.40 -3.24
C LEU A 234 -10.49 -5.75 -2.91
N SER A 235 -9.98 -5.21 -1.81
CA SER A 235 -8.63 -5.41 -1.29
C SER A 235 -8.62 -6.37 -0.07
N PRO A 236 -7.56 -7.17 0.11
CA PRO A 236 -7.27 -7.86 1.37
C PRO A 236 -6.78 -6.94 2.51
N GLY A 237 -6.66 -5.63 2.30
CA GLY A 237 -6.24 -4.64 3.32
C GLY A 237 -4.79 -4.21 3.22
N THR A 238 -4.39 -3.30 4.10
CA THR A 238 -3.09 -2.59 4.11
C THR A 238 -1.87 -3.49 4.30
N HIS A 239 -2.05 -4.62 4.98
CA HIS A 239 -0.99 -5.59 5.25
C HIS A 239 -0.67 -6.51 4.06
N SER A 240 -1.38 -6.35 2.94
CA SER A 240 -1.12 -7.09 1.71
C SER A 240 0.23 -6.71 1.10
N GLU A 241 0.95 -7.70 0.58
CA GLU A 241 2.22 -7.50 -0.16
C GLU A 241 2.10 -6.44 -1.26
N THR A 242 0.92 -6.34 -1.88
CA THR A 242 0.63 -5.47 -3.02
C THR A 242 -0.38 -4.38 -2.70
N ALA A 243 -0.54 -3.99 -1.43
CA ALA A 243 -1.49 -2.96 -1.01
C ALA A 243 -1.33 -1.65 -1.81
N TYR A 244 -0.07 -1.22 -2.06
CA TYR A 244 0.22 -0.06 -2.91
C TYR A 244 -0.37 -0.18 -4.32
N ASP A 245 -0.15 -1.32 -5.00
CA ASP A 245 -0.64 -1.56 -6.36
C ASP A 245 -2.17 -1.47 -6.42
N GLN A 246 -2.85 -2.00 -5.40
CA GLN A 246 -4.30 -2.03 -5.32
C GLN A 246 -4.88 -0.64 -5.10
N ALA A 247 -4.34 0.12 -4.15
CA ALA A 247 -4.74 1.50 -3.90
C ALA A 247 -4.44 2.42 -5.10
N PHE A 248 -3.29 2.22 -5.77
CA PHE A 248 -2.97 2.93 -7.00
C PHE A 248 -4.03 2.66 -8.08
N VAL A 249 -4.36 1.40 -8.33
CA VAL A 249 -5.35 1.02 -9.36
C VAL A 249 -6.73 1.60 -9.01
N ALA A 250 -7.17 1.54 -7.75
CA ALA A 250 -8.44 2.13 -7.32
C ALA A 250 -8.48 3.65 -7.60
N SER A 251 -7.44 4.37 -7.18
CA SER A 251 -7.31 5.82 -7.40
C SER A 251 -7.24 6.19 -8.88
N ALA A 252 -6.42 5.48 -9.68
CA ALA A 252 -6.26 5.74 -11.10
C ALA A 252 -7.55 5.49 -11.91
N LEU A 253 -8.39 4.54 -11.48
CA LEU A 253 -9.66 4.24 -12.12
C LEU A 253 -10.83 5.10 -11.57
N GLY A 254 -10.64 5.73 -10.41
CA GLY A 254 -11.67 6.49 -9.70
C GLY A 254 -12.76 5.61 -9.10
N PHE A 255 -12.40 4.42 -8.62
CA PHE A 255 -13.30 3.50 -7.92
C PHE A 255 -12.91 3.39 -6.45
N PRO A 256 -13.88 3.24 -5.52
CA PRO A 256 -13.58 3.10 -4.10
C PRO A 256 -12.80 1.81 -3.83
N LEU A 257 -11.77 1.93 -2.99
CA LEU A 257 -11.05 0.80 -2.41
C LEU A 257 -11.84 0.30 -1.19
N VAL A 258 -12.25 -0.97 -1.20
CA VAL A 258 -13.08 -1.58 -0.16
C VAL A 258 -12.47 -2.88 0.34
N GLU A 259 -12.76 -3.22 1.59
CA GLU A 259 -12.42 -4.50 2.20
C GLU A 259 -13.65 -5.40 2.34
N GLY A 260 -13.45 -6.67 2.70
CA GLY A 260 -14.55 -7.62 2.87
C GLY A 260 -15.59 -7.17 3.91
N SER A 261 -15.14 -6.47 4.96
CA SER A 261 -16.00 -5.90 6.02
C SER A 261 -16.85 -4.72 5.56
N ASP A 262 -16.51 -4.08 4.45
CA ASP A 262 -17.25 -2.93 3.92
C ASP A 262 -18.46 -3.36 3.07
N LEU A 263 -18.57 -4.67 2.80
CA LEU A 263 -19.55 -5.25 1.90
C LEU A 263 -20.44 -6.26 2.63
N VAL A 264 -21.73 -6.25 2.32
CA VAL A 264 -22.71 -7.18 2.87
C VAL A 264 -23.58 -7.77 1.76
N VAL A 265 -23.92 -9.06 1.88
CA VAL A 265 -24.87 -9.69 0.99
C VAL A 265 -26.26 -9.68 1.62
N ARG A 266 -27.23 -9.04 0.95
CA ARG A 266 -28.63 -8.99 1.38
C ARG A 266 -29.54 -9.28 0.22
N ASP A 267 -30.52 -10.17 0.42
CA ASP A 267 -31.47 -10.61 -0.63
C ASP A 267 -30.77 -11.12 -1.92
N GLY A 268 -29.56 -11.66 -1.77
CA GLY A 268 -28.70 -12.15 -2.85
C GLY A 268 -27.95 -11.07 -3.64
N TRP A 269 -28.05 -9.80 -3.26
CA TRP A 269 -27.29 -8.69 -3.82
C TRP A 269 -26.13 -8.31 -2.92
N VAL A 270 -25.03 -7.85 -3.51
CA VAL A 270 -23.92 -7.25 -2.76
C VAL A 270 -24.19 -5.76 -2.59
N HIS A 271 -24.02 -5.29 -1.36
CA HIS A 271 -24.16 -3.89 -0.99
C HIS A 271 -22.90 -3.38 -0.31
N LEU A 272 -22.57 -2.13 -0.57
CA LEU A 272 -21.65 -1.34 0.24
C LEU A 272 -22.40 -0.82 1.46
N GLU A 273 -21.85 -1.05 2.65
CA GLU A 273 -22.42 -0.61 3.91
C GLU A 273 -21.96 0.81 4.23
N GLY A 274 -22.86 1.77 4.04
CA GLY A 274 -22.66 3.17 4.40
C GLY A 274 -23.15 3.47 5.82
N PRO A 275 -22.81 4.65 6.38
CA PRO A 275 -23.22 5.06 7.72
C PRO A 275 -24.74 5.03 7.91
N GLY A 276 -25.18 4.59 9.09
CA GLY A 276 -26.61 4.54 9.45
C GLY A 276 -27.41 3.48 8.68
N ASP A 277 -26.84 2.29 8.49
CA ASP A 277 -27.44 1.15 7.78
C ASP A 277 -27.82 1.42 6.31
N ARG A 278 -27.21 2.44 5.68
CA ARG A 278 -27.48 2.78 4.29
C ARG A 278 -26.77 1.79 3.37
N LEU A 279 -27.56 1.02 2.62
CA LEU A 279 -27.03 0.03 1.68
C LEU A 279 -27.00 0.58 0.25
N GLU A 280 -25.82 0.61 -0.37
CA GLU A 280 -25.68 0.93 -1.79
C GLU A 280 -25.31 -0.30 -2.61
N ARG A 281 -26.10 -0.61 -3.62
CA ARG A 281 -25.86 -1.79 -4.45
C ARG A 281 -24.53 -1.68 -5.21
N VAL A 282 -23.77 -2.78 -5.21
CA VAL A 282 -22.54 -2.97 -5.99
C VAL A 282 -22.85 -3.85 -7.20
N ASP A 283 -22.45 -3.40 -8.39
CA ASP A 283 -22.70 -4.14 -9.64
C ASP A 283 -21.45 -4.90 -10.11
N VAL A 284 -20.25 -4.34 -9.92
CA VAL A 284 -18.98 -4.93 -10.35
C VAL A 284 -17.93 -4.83 -9.24
N ILE A 285 -17.19 -5.92 -9.01
CA ILE A 285 -16.08 -5.98 -8.06
C ILE A 285 -14.81 -6.35 -8.83
N LEU A 286 -13.85 -5.43 -8.91
CA LEU A 286 -12.47 -5.76 -9.27
C LEU A 286 -11.81 -6.41 -8.05
N ARG A 287 -11.64 -7.73 -8.11
CA ARG A 287 -11.16 -8.53 -6.99
C ARG A 287 -9.63 -8.57 -6.95
N ARG A 288 -9.06 -8.25 -5.78
CA ARG A 288 -7.62 -8.40 -5.45
C ARG A 288 -7.37 -9.43 -4.35
N VAL A 289 -8.42 -10.13 -3.91
CA VAL A 289 -8.40 -11.22 -2.93
C VAL A 289 -8.46 -12.55 -3.68
N ASP A 290 -7.65 -13.53 -3.30
CA ASP A 290 -7.66 -14.87 -3.87
C ASP A 290 -9.03 -15.57 -3.74
N ALA A 291 -9.35 -16.47 -4.67
CA ALA A 291 -10.71 -17.00 -4.78
C ALA A 291 -11.13 -17.72 -3.50
N ALA A 292 -10.27 -18.61 -2.98
CA ALA A 292 -10.51 -19.37 -1.76
C ALA A 292 -10.85 -18.48 -0.56
N TRP A 293 -10.33 -17.25 -0.51
CA TRP A 293 -10.54 -16.31 0.59
C TRP A 293 -11.73 -15.38 0.38
N SER A 294 -12.41 -15.45 -0.76
CA SER A 294 -13.42 -14.46 -1.15
C SER A 294 -14.80 -14.67 -0.52
N ASP A 295 -15.11 -15.87 -0.01
CA ASP A 295 -16.39 -16.15 0.67
C ASP A 295 -16.18 -17.16 1.83
N PRO A 296 -16.34 -16.75 3.09
CA PRO A 296 -16.19 -17.64 4.22
C PRO A 296 -17.30 -18.70 4.35
N LEU A 297 -18.46 -18.54 3.70
CA LEU A 297 -19.56 -19.50 3.83
C LEU A 297 -19.39 -20.72 2.92
N GLU A 298 -18.94 -20.53 1.69
CA GLU A 298 -18.85 -21.60 0.69
C GLU A 298 -17.41 -22.05 0.36
N LEU A 299 -16.40 -21.23 0.68
CA LEU A 299 -15.00 -21.52 0.33
C LEU A 299 -14.16 -21.81 1.57
N ARG A 300 -13.63 -20.78 2.24
CA ARG A 300 -12.71 -20.93 3.35
C ARG A 300 -13.28 -20.31 4.63
N GLY A 301 -13.73 -21.15 5.57
CA GLY A 301 -14.45 -20.74 6.78
C GLY A 301 -13.71 -19.84 7.76
N ASP A 302 -12.37 -19.87 7.76
CA ASP A 302 -11.51 -18.98 8.57
C ASP A 302 -11.13 -17.68 7.83
N SER A 303 -11.65 -17.44 6.61
CA SER A 303 -11.38 -16.21 5.88
C SER A 303 -12.01 -15.00 6.55
N ARG A 304 -11.22 -13.93 6.69
CA ARG A 304 -11.66 -12.59 7.10
C ARG A 304 -11.55 -11.56 5.96
N LEU A 305 -11.10 -11.97 4.78
CA LEU A 305 -10.82 -11.08 3.65
C LEU A 305 -12.00 -10.98 2.66
N GLY A 306 -12.87 -11.99 2.68
CA GLY A 306 -13.98 -12.14 1.76
C GLY A 306 -15.28 -11.54 2.25
N VAL A 307 -16.34 -11.74 1.45
CA VAL A 307 -17.71 -11.30 1.76
C VAL A 307 -18.57 -12.54 1.91
N ALA A 308 -19.22 -12.69 3.06
CA ALA A 308 -20.10 -13.84 3.32
C ALA A 308 -21.26 -13.89 2.32
N GLY A 309 -21.39 -15.00 1.58
CA GLY A 309 -22.44 -15.21 0.59
C GLY A 309 -22.15 -14.63 -0.80
N LEU A 310 -20.92 -14.17 -1.04
CA LEU A 310 -20.48 -13.65 -2.34
C LEU A 310 -20.64 -14.68 -3.46
N VAL A 311 -20.30 -15.95 -3.20
CA VAL A 311 -20.40 -17.03 -4.19
C VAL A 311 -21.85 -17.21 -4.66
N GLU A 312 -22.80 -17.15 -3.74
CA GLU A 312 -24.23 -17.23 -4.07
C GLU A 312 -24.70 -15.99 -4.86
N ALA A 313 -24.26 -14.78 -4.49
CA ALA A 313 -24.57 -13.56 -5.25
C ALA A 313 -24.06 -13.64 -6.70
N VAL A 314 -22.85 -14.17 -6.90
CA VAL A 314 -22.28 -14.43 -8.23
C VAL A 314 -23.11 -15.45 -9.00
N ARG A 315 -23.43 -16.59 -8.37
CA ARG A 315 -24.23 -17.66 -8.99
C ARG A 315 -25.64 -17.21 -9.41
N ARG A 316 -26.19 -16.21 -8.73
CA ARG A 316 -27.49 -15.61 -9.07
C ARG A 316 -27.42 -14.53 -10.15
N GLY A 317 -26.23 -14.19 -10.64
CA GLY A 317 -26.06 -13.05 -11.56
C GLY A 317 -26.54 -11.74 -10.93
N ARG A 318 -26.13 -11.50 -9.68
CA ARG A 318 -26.46 -10.27 -8.94
C ARG A 318 -25.25 -9.34 -8.80
N VAL A 319 -24.05 -9.84 -9.04
CA VAL A 319 -22.80 -9.07 -9.05
C VAL A 319 -21.83 -9.69 -10.04
N ARG A 320 -21.06 -8.85 -10.73
CA ARG A 320 -19.95 -9.28 -11.59
C ARG A 320 -18.62 -9.22 -10.83
N ILE A 321 -17.89 -10.32 -10.80
CA ILE A 321 -16.51 -10.33 -10.26
C ILE A 321 -15.52 -10.33 -11.42
N VAL A 322 -14.53 -9.44 -11.34
CA VAL A 322 -13.43 -9.34 -12.29
C VAL A 322 -12.10 -9.62 -11.58
N ASN A 323 -11.37 -10.69 -11.87
CA ASN A 323 -11.81 -11.86 -12.65
C ASN A 323 -12.65 -12.82 -11.79
N GLY A 324 -13.46 -13.63 -12.46
CA GLY A 324 -14.34 -14.62 -11.80
C GLY A 324 -13.59 -15.54 -10.83
N LEU A 325 -14.28 -16.06 -9.81
CA LEU A 325 -13.71 -16.87 -8.72
C LEU A 325 -13.04 -18.18 -9.17
N GLY A 326 -13.20 -18.59 -10.43
CA GLY A 326 -12.59 -19.80 -10.98
C GLY A 326 -11.27 -19.58 -11.73
N SER A 327 -10.87 -18.33 -11.98
CA SER A 327 -9.76 -18.04 -12.90
C SER A 327 -8.38 -18.45 -12.39
N GLY A 328 -8.23 -18.72 -11.09
CA GLY A 328 -6.97 -19.19 -10.50
C GLY A 328 -6.49 -20.53 -11.05
N VAL A 329 -7.38 -21.36 -11.60
CA VAL A 329 -6.98 -22.63 -12.25
C VAL A 329 -6.06 -22.43 -13.46
N LEU A 330 -6.13 -21.27 -14.11
CA LEU A 330 -5.32 -20.95 -15.29
C LEU A 330 -3.85 -20.66 -14.95
N GLU A 331 -3.54 -20.40 -13.68
CA GLU A 331 -2.15 -20.19 -13.21
C GLU A 331 -1.41 -21.52 -12.95
N ASN A 332 -2.09 -22.64 -13.16
CA ASN A 332 -1.57 -23.98 -12.92
C ASN A 332 -0.42 -24.31 -13.89
N PRO A 333 0.83 -24.47 -13.41
CA PRO A 333 1.97 -24.76 -14.27
C PRO A 333 1.86 -26.16 -14.92
N GLY A 334 1.03 -27.06 -14.38
CA GLY A 334 0.73 -28.35 -14.98
C GLY A 334 -0.06 -28.26 -16.29
N LEU A 335 -0.69 -27.13 -16.60
CA LEU A 335 -1.38 -26.91 -17.88
C LEU A 335 -0.42 -26.60 -19.04
N LEU A 336 0.77 -26.05 -18.74
CA LEU A 336 1.72 -25.56 -19.74
C LEU A 336 2.08 -26.59 -20.84
N PRO A 337 2.30 -27.89 -20.53
CA PRO A 337 2.62 -28.88 -21.57
C PRO A 337 1.48 -29.10 -22.56
N PHE A 338 0.23 -28.85 -22.15
CA PHE A 338 -0.97 -29.13 -22.94
C PHE A 338 -1.46 -27.91 -23.74
N LEU A 339 -0.99 -26.70 -23.44
CA LEU A 339 -1.45 -25.47 -24.08
C LEU A 339 -1.39 -25.46 -25.62
N PRO A 340 -0.37 -26.03 -26.28
CA PRO A 340 -0.38 -26.12 -27.75
C PRO A 340 -1.58 -26.92 -28.28
N ALA A 341 -1.84 -28.11 -27.73
CA ALA A 341 -2.97 -28.95 -28.13
C ALA A 341 -4.33 -28.31 -27.77
N VAL A 342 -4.41 -27.64 -26.61
CA VAL A 342 -5.58 -26.87 -26.21
C VAL A 342 -5.84 -25.71 -27.17
N CYS A 343 -4.79 -25.05 -27.67
CA CYS A 343 -4.91 -23.96 -28.65
C CYS A 343 -5.49 -24.45 -29.97
N GLU A 344 -5.02 -25.60 -30.47
CA GLU A 344 -5.58 -26.22 -31.67
C GLU A 344 -7.05 -26.64 -31.46
N ALA A 345 -7.35 -27.25 -30.31
CA ALA A 345 -8.70 -27.75 -30.01
C ALA A 345 -9.74 -26.63 -29.81
N LEU A 346 -9.36 -25.52 -29.17
CA LEU A 346 -10.29 -24.42 -28.83
C LEU A 346 -10.30 -23.29 -29.86
N LEU A 347 -9.15 -22.93 -30.42
CA LEU A 347 -9.00 -21.79 -31.34
C LEU A 347 -8.77 -22.21 -32.79
N GLY A 348 -8.40 -23.47 -33.05
CA GLY A 348 -8.02 -23.91 -34.40
C GLY A 348 -6.71 -23.28 -34.89
N GLU A 349 -5.88 -22.77 -33.98
CA GLU A 349 -4.63 -22.08 -34.29
C GLU A 349 -3.43 -22.73 -33.58
N GLN A 350 -2.24 -22.53 -34.14
CA GLN A 350 -0.99 -22.85 -33.47
C GLN A 350 -0.68 -21.80 -32.39
N LEU A 351 -0.16 -22.24 -31.25
CA LEU A 351 0.24 -21.36 -30.16
C LEU A 351 1.44 -20.51 -30.59
N ARG A 352 1.24 -19.18 -30.67
CA ARG A 352 2.26 -18.23 -31.16
C ARG A 352 3.34 -17.92 -30.14
N LEU A 353 2.97 -17.84 -28.86
CA LEU A 353 3.88 -17.51 -27.77
C LEU A 353 4.08 -18.76 -26.89
N PRO A 354 5.17 -19.52 -27.10
CA PRO A 354 5.41 -20.77 -26.39
C PRO A 354 5.76 -20.54 -24.92
N SER A 355 5.41 -21.51 -24.09
CA SER A 355 5.79 -21.54 -22.68
C SER A 355 7.18 -22.16 -22.48
N VAL A 356 7.77 -21.92 -21.31
CA VAL A 356 8.96 -22.66 -20.88
C VAL A 356 8.66 -24.17 -20.87
N ARG A 357 9.63 -24.98 -21.32
CA ARG A 357 9.47 -26.43 -21.33
C ARG A 357 9.16 -26.93 -19.93
N THR A 358 8.05 -27.66 -19.83
CA THR A 358 7.46 -28.12 -18.57
C THR A 358 7.07 -29.58 -18.73
N TRP A 359 7.28 -30.36 -17.69
CA TRP A 359 6.92 -31.78 -17.59
C TRP A 359 5.98 -31.95 -16.40
N TRP A 360 4.78 -32.49 -16.64
CA TRP A 360 3.82 -32.78 -15.58
C TRP A 360 4.01 -34.22 -15.11
N CYS A 361 4.33 -34.39 -13.84
CA CYS A 361 4.70 -35.71 -13.28
C CYS A 361 3.51 -36.68 -13.13
N GLY A 362 2.30 -36.29 -13.53
CA GLY A 362 1.17 -37.22 -13.64
C GLY A 362 1.30 -38.19 -14.83
N ASP A 363 2.12 -37.84 -15.82
CA ASP A 363 2.52 -38.71 -16.91
C ASP A 363 3.79 -39.50 -16.53
N PRO A 364 3.83 -40.84 -16.71
CA PRO A 364 4.98 -41.66 -16.32
C PRO A 364 6.31 -41.26 -16.97
N ASP A 365 6.31 -40.95 -18.27
CA ASP A 365 7.54 -40.57 -18.99
C ASP A 365 8.09 -39.23 -18.47
N SER A 366 7.18 -38.29 -18.22
CA SER A 366 7.49 -36.99 -17.60
C SER A 366 7.99 -37.14 -16.17
N LEU A 367 7.41 -38.03 -15.38
CA LEU A 367 7.86 -38.34 -14.02
C LEU A 367 9.31 -38.86 -14.02
N ASP A 368 9.61 -39.86 -14.85
CA ASP A 368 10.94 -40.44 -14.97
C ASP A 368 11.97 -39.39 -15.41
N HIS A 369 11.59 -38.52 -16.36
CA HIS A 369 12.42 -37.40 -16.78
C HIS A 369 12.77 -36.44 -15.63
N VAL A 370 11.76 -36.08 -14.83
CA VAL A 370 11.93 -35.14 -13.72
C VAL A 370 12.78 -35.75 -12.61
N LEU A 371 12.52 -37.01 -12.22
CA LEU A 371 13.30 -37.72 -11.19
C LEU A 371 14.76 -37.90 -11.61
N GLY A 372 15.02 -38.19 -12.89
CA GLY A 372 16.37 -38.32 -13.43
C GLY A 372 17.15 -37.00 -13.49
N ARG A 373 16.49 -35.83 -13.37
CA ARG A 373 17.08 -34.50 -13.60
C ARG A 373 16.71 -33.46 -12.54
N LEU A 374 16.37 -33.88 -11.32
CA LEU A 374 15.97 -32.98 -10.22
C LEU A 374 16.95 -31.81 -10.01
N ASP A 375 18.25 -32.04 -10.17
CA ASP A 375 19.29 -31.02 -9.97
C ASP A 375 19.37 -29.97 -11.10
N ARG A 376 18.73 -30.23 -12.25
CA ARG A 376 18.77 -29.36 -13.45
C ARG A 376 17.43 -28.71 -13.78
N LEU A 377 16.37 -29.13 -13.10
CA LEU A 377 15.01 -28.62 -13.31
C LEU A 377 14.58 -27.77 -12.12
N ARG A 378 13.67 -26.84 -12.36
CA ARG A 378 12.95 -26.15 -11.30
C ARG A 378 11.70 -26.96 -11.00
N VAL A 379 11.70 -27.66 -9.86
CA VAL A 379 10.55 -28.46 -9.42
C VAL A 379 9.56 -27.57 -8.67
N ARG A 380 8.27 -27.70 -9.01
CA ARG A 380 7.17 -26.96 -8.38
C ARG A 380 5.99 -27.88 -8.11
N THR A 381 5.12 -27.50 -7.19
CA THR A 381 3.79 -28.10 -7.15
C THR A 381 2.88 -27.41 -8.17
N ILE A 382 1.78 -28.06 -8.55
CA ILE A 382 0.74 -27.40 -9.35
C ILE A 382 0.11 -26.22 -8.59
N ASP A 383 0.08 -26.28 -7.25
CA ASP A 383 -0.55 -25.27 -6.39
C ASP A 383 0.37 -24.09 -6.01
N GLY A 384 1.70 -24.19 -6.23
CA GLY A 384 2.61 -23.14 -5.77
C GLY A 384 4.08 -23.55 -5.60
N PRO A 385 4.86 -22.73 -4.87
CA PRO A 385 6.26 -23.02 -4.58
C PRO A 385 6.40 -24.20 -3.61
N VAL A 386 7.55 -24.88 -3.70
CA VAL A 386 7.88 -26.04 -2.87
C VAL A 386 8.70 -25.54 -1.68
N PRO A 387 8.35 -25.90 -0.43
CA PRO A 387 9.21 -25.62 0.71
C PRO A 387 10.60 -26.25 0.53
N ALA A 388 11.63 -25.61 1.07
CA ALA A 388 12.99 -26.15 1.03
C ALA A 388 13.02 -27.62 1.52
N ALA A 389 13.60 -28.51 0.72
CA ALA A 389 13.63 -29.94 0.97
C ALA A 389 14.91 -30.53 0.39
N SER A 390 15.43 -31.58 1.02
CA SER A 390 16.53 -32.35 0.43
C SER A 390 16.06 -33.07 -0.85
N ARG A 391 16.99 -33.42 -1.75
CA ARG A 391 16.66 -34.15 -2.98
C ARG A 391 15.84 -35.42 -2.71
N LYS A 392 16.23 -36.20 -1.69
CA LYS A 392 15.55 -37.44 -1.31
C LYS A 392 14.15 -37.20 -0.75
N GLU A 393 13.97 -36.15 0.05
CA GLU A 393 12.64 -35.75 0.52
C GLU A 393 11.75 -35.31 -0.64
N LEU A 394 12.30 -34.54 -1.58
CA LEU A 394 11.58 -34.08 -2.76
C LEU A 394 11.13 -35.25 -3.63
N GLU A 395 12.02 -36.20 -3.91
CA GLU A 395 11.70 -37.44 -4.61
C GLU A 395 10.58 -38.23 -3.92
N THR A 396 10.67 -38.40 -2.60
CA THR A 396 9.64 -39.10 -1.81
C THR A 396 8.28 -38.40 -1.92
N ARG A 397 8.26 -37.06 -1.86
CA ARG A 397 7.04 -36.25 -1.98
C ARG A 397 6.45 -36.30 -3.40
N ILE A 398 7.29 -36.32 -4.43
CA ILE A 398 6.86 -36.46 -5.83
C ILE A 398 6.19 -37.82 -6.02
N LEU A 399 6.87 -38.91 -5.62
CA LEU A 399 6.35 -40.28 -5.77
C LEU A 399 5.04 -40.51 -5.00
N ALA A 400 4.82 -39.80 -3.88
CA ALA A 400 3.60 -39.93 -3.09
C ALA A 400 2.35 -39.35 -3.81
N ALA A 401 2.50 -38.31 -4.62
CA ALA A 401 1.39 -37.70 -5.36
C ALA A 401 1.84 -37.07 -6.69
N PRO A 402 2.28 -37.87 -7.69
CA PRO A 402 2.98 -37.35 -8.87
C PRO A 402 2.21 -36.30 -9.66
N TYR A 403 0.89 -36.47 -9.78
CA TYR A 403 -0.03 -35.54 -10.44
C TYR A 403 -0.05 -34.12 -9.85
N ARG A 404 0.51 -33.90 -8.65
CA ARG A 404 0.64 -32.58 -8.02
C ARG A 404 1.95 -31.86 -8.32
N TRP A 405 2.82 -32.44 -9.14
CA TRP A 405 4.17 -31.94 -9.37
C TRP A 405 4.45 -31.66 -10.83
N VAL A 406 5.32 -30.67 -11.05
CA VAL A 406 5.88 -30.34 -12.36
C VAL A 406 7.38 -30.11 -12.24
N GLY A 407 8.12 -30.50 -13.28
CA GLY A 407 9.47 -30.00 -13.53
C GLY A 407 9.44 -28.95 -14.63
N GLN A 408 10.14 -27.84 -14.44
CA GLN A 408 10.31 -26.81 -15.47
C GLN A 408 11.79 -26.65 -15.84
N GLU A 409 12.07 -26.40 -17.11
CA GLU A 409 13.42 -26.06 -17.55
C GLU A 409 13.89 -24.76 -16.88
N GLN A 410 15.13 -24.75 -16.40
CA GLN A 410 15.75 -23.52 -15.91
C GLN A 410 16.23 -22.69 -17.11
N LEU A 411 15.42 -21.70 -17.50
CA LEU A 411 15.74 -20.86 -18.65
C LEU A 411 16.94 -19.94 -18.31
N PRO A 412 18.01 -19.92 -19.12
CA PRO A 412 19.06 -18.92 -18.99
C PRO A 412 18.52 -17.57 -19.46
N LEU A 413 17.87 -16.85 -18.55
CA LEU A 413 17.25 -15.56 -18.82
C LEU A 413 18.27 -14.57 -19.39
N SER A 414 17.78 -13.73 -20.30
CA SER A 414 18.50 -12.56 -20.78
C SER A 414 18.88 -11.64 -19.64
N GLN A 415 19.94 -10.86 -19.87
CA GLN A 415 20.55 -9.99 -18.88
C GLN A 415 20.51 -8.53 -19.29
N VAL A 416 20.46 -7.66 -18.30
CA VAL A 416 20.40 -6.20 -18.43
C VAL A 416 21.45 -5.54 -17.53
N PRO A 417 21.96 -4.35 -17.88
CA PRO A 417 22.78 -3.56 -16.98
C PRO A 417 21.96 -3.08 -15.78
N VAL A 418 22.49 -3.28 -14.59
CA VAL A 418 21.90 -2.84 -13.32
C VAL A 418 22.86 -1.88 -12.66
N TRP A 419 22.36 -0.71 -12.29
CA TRP A 419 23.11 0.29 -11.55
C TRP A 419 23.40 -0.21 -10.14
N GLY A 420 22.37 -0.60 -9.38
CA GLY A 420 22.49 -1.31 -8.10
C GLY A 420 23.50 -0.69 -7.11
N GLU A 421 24.11 -1.54 -6.28
CA GLU A 421 25.11 -1.13 -5.28
C GLU A 421 26.48 -0.83 -5.88
N ALA A 422 26.89 -1.59 -6.91
CA ALA A 422 28.12 -1.36 -7.66
C ALA A 422 28.12 0.05 -8.30
N GLY A 423 27.01 0.47 -8.89
CA GLY A 423 26.86 1.81 -9.46
C GLY A 423 27.02 2.92 -8.43
N ARG A 424 26.48 2.73 -7.22
CA ARG A 424 26.62 3.69 -6.12
C ARG A 424 28.05 3.80 -5.60
N THR A 425 28.78 2.69 -5.53
CA THR A 425 30.10 2.60 -4.91
C THR A 425 31.26 2.78 -5.89
N SER A 426 31.27 2.01 -6.98
CA SER A 426 32.32 2.02 -8.00
C SER A 426 31.94 2.74 -9.30
N GLY A 427 30.67 3.15 -9.46
CA GLY A 427 30.20 3.83 -10.67
C GLY A 427 30.01 2.91 -11.88
N GLN A 428 29.89 1.60 -11.65
CA GLN A 428 29.81 0.57 -12.68
C GLN A 428 28.44 -0.12 -12.67
N ALA A 429 27.91 -0.44 -13.85
CA ALA A 429 26.73 -1.28 -13.98
C ALA A 429 27.14 -2.77 -14.09
N THR A 430 26.34 -3.67 -13.52
CA THR A 430 26.59 -5.12 -13.56
C THR A 430 25.45 -5.84 -14.29
N PRO A 431 25.73 -6.96 -15.00
CA PRO A 431 24.68 -7.71 -15.68
C PRO A 431 23.83 -8.47 -14.65
N ALA A 432 22.50 -8.45 -14.82
CA ALA A 432 21.59 -9.27 -14.03
C ALA A 432 20.45 -9.83 -14.89
N PRO A 433 19.92 -11.03 -14.58
CA PRO A 433 18.80 -11.62 -15.31
C PRO A 433 17.52 -10.80 -15.12
N VAL A 434 16.72 -10.69 -16.17
CA VAL A 434 15.45 -9.94 -16.16
C VAL A 434 14.26 -10.82 -16.55
N THR A 435 13.12 -10.55 -15.92
CA THR A 435 11.81 -11.05 -16.34
C THR A 435 10.86 -9.89 -16.60
N LEU A 436 9.93 -10.05 -17.53
CA LEU A 436 8.96 -9.02 -17.91
C LEU A 436 7.54 -9.52 -17.68
N ARG A 437 6.80 -8.92 -16.74
CA ARG A 437 5.35 -9.13 -16.62
C ARG A 437 4.61 -8.18 -17.55
N THR A 438 3.84 -8.74 -18.48
CA THR A 438 2.97 -8.01 -19.39
C THR A 438 1.52 -8.14 -18.96
N PHE A 439 0.72 -7.08 -19.11
CA PHE A 439 -0.70 -7.07 -18.72
C PHE A 439 -1.57 -6.99 -19.97
N THR A 440 -2.62 -7.80 -20.04
CA THR A 440 -3.52 -7.88 -21.18
C THR A 440 -4.97 -7.72 -20.72
N LEU A 441 -5.68 -6.79 -21.35
CA LEU A 441 -7.05 -6.41 -21.02
C LEU A 441 -8.00 -6.80 -22.15
N ARG A 442 -9.17 -7.33 -21.81
CA ARG A 442 -10.30 -7.42 -22.73
C ARG A 442 -10.95 -6.05 -22.88
N TYR A 443 -10.90 -5.48 -24.07
CA TYR A 443 -11.62 -4.24 -24.39
C TYR A 443 -12.36 -4.38 -25.72
N GLY A 444 -13.69 -4.17 -25.69
CA GLY A 444 -14.56 -4.48 -26.82
C GLY A 444 -14.50 -5.95 -27.22
N SER A 445 -14.17 -6.23 -28.48
CA SER A 445 -14.12 -7.57 -29.05
C SER A 445 -12.73 -8.22 -29.07
N ALA A 446 -11.70 -7.58 -28.50
CA ALA A 446 -10.32 -8.06 -28.55
C ALA A 446 -9.60 -7.95 -27.21
N TYR A 447 -8.57 -8.78 -27.03
CA TYR A 447 -7.57 -8.58 -25.97
C TYR A 447 -6.49 -7.62 -26.44
N ARG A 448 -6.11 -6.69 -25.56
CA ARG A 448 -5.16 -5.60 -25.80
C ARG A 448 -4.08 -5.63 -24.71
N PRO A 449 -2.85 -6.06 -25.05
CA PRO A 449 -1.70 -5.95 -24.16
C PRO A 449 -1.32 -4.49 -23.91
N MET A 450 -0.95 -4.16 -22.68
CA MET A 450 -0.39 -2.87 -22.30
C MET A 450 0.98 -2.68 -22.95
N ALA A 451 1.22 -1.57 -23.65
CA ALA A 451 2.52 -1.23 -24.26
C ALA A 451 3.56 -0.86 -23.18
N GLY A 452 4.06 -1.88 -22.50
CA GLY A 452 4.92 -1.80 -21.33
C GLY A 452 4.73 -3.01 -20.43
N GLY A 453 5.08 -2.86 -19.16
CA GLY A 453 4.95 -3.94 -18.19
C GLY A 453 5.75 -3.66 -16.94
N LEU A 454 5.91 -4.70 -16.12
CA LEU A 454 6.75 -4.67 -14.94
C LEU A 454 7.97 -5.56 -15.16
N ALA A 455 9.14 -4.95 -15.36
CA ALA A 455 10.40 -5.68 -15.44
C ALA A 455 11.02 -5.82 -14.05
N THR A 456 11.45 -7.03 -13.69
CA THR A 456 12.00 -7.36 -12.36
C THR A 456 13.34 -8.06 -12.47
N LEU A 457 14.24 -7.75 -11.52
CA LEU A 457 15.61 -8.25 -11.47
C LEU A 457 15.71 -9.28 -10.34
N GLY A 458 15.59 -10.57 -10.67
CA GLY A 458 15.56 -11.64 -9.67
C GLY A 458 14.29 -11.64 -8.83
N GLU A 459 14.42 -11.46 -7.50
CA GLU A 459 13.27 -11.34 -6.61
C GLU A 459 12.54 -9.99 -6.80
N LEU A 460 11.21 -9.98 -6.56
CA LEU A 460 10.24 -8.91 -6.86
C LEU A 460 10.46 -7.52 -6.21
N ARG A 461 11.68 -7.14 -5.79
CA ARG A 461 11.95 -5.84 -5.14
C ARG A 461 12.61 -4.81 -6.01
N THR A 462 13.44 -5.23 -6.96
CA THR A 462 14.14 -4.30 -7.86
C THR A 462 13.53 -4.41 -9.25
N SER A 463 13.03 -3.28 -9.73
CA SER A 463 12.34 -3.19 -11.00
C SER A 463 13.03 -2.22 -11.97
N LYS A 464 12.62 -2.31 -13.23
CA LYS A 464 12.98 -1.36 -14.29
C LYS A 464 11.70 -0.83 -14.93
N ASP A 465 11.73 0.41 -15.39
CA ASP A 465 10.71 0.89 -16.32
C ASP A 465 10.87 0.17 -17.67
N VAL A 466 9.76 -0.09 -18.35
CA VAL A 466 9.69 -0.83 -19.61
C VAL A 466 9.26 0.12 -20.71
N TRP A 467 10.14 0.33 -21.67
CA TRP A 467 10.00 1.27 -22.76
C TRP A 467 9.69 0.54 -24.04
N VAL A 468 8.45 0.67 -24.51
CA VAL A 468 8.06 0.20 -25.84
C VAL A 468 8.14 1.38 -26.81
N VAL A 469 9.08 1.30 -27.74
CA VAL A 469 9.35 2.38 -28.72
C VAL A 469 8.37 2.28 -29.88
N LYS A 470 7.90 3.42 -30.39
CA LYS A 470 7.05 3.48 -31.59
C LYS A 470 7.84 3.19 -32.87
N GLY A 471 7.21 2.58 -33.86
CA GLY A 471 7.81 2.44 -35.20
C GLY A 471 7.89 3.78 -35.93
N SER A 472 6.87 4.63 -35.73
CA SER A 472 6.77 6.01 -36.19
C SER A 472 6.17 6.90 -35.09
N PRO A 473 6.57 8.18 -34.96
CA PRO A 473 5.97 9.12 -34.01
C PRO A 473 4.44 9.26 -34.13
N THR A 474 3.89 9.00 -35.33
CA THR A 474 2.45 9.07 -35.61
C THR A 474 1.69 7.80 -35.25
N ASP A 475 2.38 6.73 -34.83
CA ASP A 475 1.71 5.46 -34.51
C ASP A 475 0.78 5.64 -33.30
N PRO A 476 -0.44 5.08 -33.37
CA PRO A 476 -1.39 5.17 -32.27
C PRO A 476 -0.88 4.41 -31.04
N ASP A 477 -1.17 4.93 -29.85
CA ASP A 477 -0.83 4.32 -28.56
C ASP A 477 -1.75 3.12 -28.25
N GLN A 478 -1.72 2.06 -29.08
CA GLN A 478 -2.48 0.79 -28.94
C GLN A 478 -3.92 0.82 -29.49
N GLY A 479 -4.30 1.83 -30.28
CA GLY A 479 -5.66 1.95 -30.83
C GLY A 479 -6.75 2.18 -29.76
N LEU A 480 -6.33 2.60 -28.55
CA LEU A 480 -7.19 2.93 -27.41
C LEU A 480 -7.41 4.46 -27.27
N ALA A 481 -7.04 5.26 -28.28
CA ALA A 481 -7.03 6.71 -28.20
C ALA A 481 -8.43 7.36 -28.12
N ASP A 482 -9.48 6.64 -28.52
CA ASP A 482 -10.86 7.15 -28.63
C ASP A 482 -11.80 6.66 -27.51
N VAL A 483 -11.29 6.21 -26.37
CA VAL A 483 -12.14 5.81 -25.22
C VAL A 483 -12.83 7.05 -24.65
N LEU A 484 -14.03 7.35 -25.16
CA LEU A 484 -14.87 8.44 -24.65
C LEU A 484 -15.30 8.14 -23.21
N PRO A 485 -15.34 9.14 -22.31
CA PRO A 485 -15.93 8.98 -21.00
C PRO A 485 -17.40 8.54 -21.15
N MET A 486 -17.74 7.38 -20.59
CA MET A 486 -19.10 6.80 -20.73
C MET A 486 -20.17 7.67 -20.08
N THR A 487 -19.83 8.43 -19.03
CA THR A 487 -20.76 9.30 -18.31
C THR A 487 -20.06 10.55 -17.77
N SER A 488 -20.77 11.67 -17.78
CA SER A 488 -20.38 12.93 -17.08
C SER A 488 -21.13 13.07 -15.74
N ALA A 489 -21.77 11.99 -15.26
CA ALA A 489 -22.53 12.02 -14.02
C ALA A 489 -21.58 12.23 -12.83
N ARG A 490 -21.96 13.14 -11.93
CA ARG A 490 -21.20 13.40 -10.71
C ARG A 490 -21.38 12.20 -9.78
N SER A 491 -20.38 11.33 -9.69
CA SER A 491 -20.39 10.24 -8.71
C SER A 491 -20.26 10.84 -7.30
N VAL A 492 -21.25 10.59 -6.44
CA VAL A 492 -21.09 10.84 -5.00
C VAL A 492 -20.20 9.73 -4.44
N SER A 493 -19.09 10.11 -3.82
CA SER A 493 -18.23 9.16 -3.09
C SER A 493 -19.02 8.62 -1.90
N VAL A 494 -19.17 7.31 -1.84
CA VAL A 494 -19.83 6.62 -0.73
C VAL A 494 -18.71 6.25 0.22
N LEU A 495 -18.70 6.89 1.39
CA LEU A 495 -17.75 6.58 2.44
C LEU A 495 -18.33 5.47 3.30
N VAL A 496 -17.49 4.47 3.60
CA VAL A 496 -17.83 3.35 4.50
C VAL A 496 -17.37 3.65 5.92
N PRO A 497 -18.00 3.08 6.97
CA PRO A 497 -17.65 3.34 8.37
C PRO A 497 -16.17 3.13 8.68
N ARG A 498 -15.53 2.10 8.11
CA ARG A 498 -14.08 1.86 8.27
C ARG A 498 -13.22 3.02 7.75
N VAL A 499 -13.53 3.54 6.55
CA VAL A 499 -12.82 4.70 5.98
C VAL A 499 -13.03 5.93 6.86
N LEU A 500 -14.23 6.12 7.39
CA LEU A 500 -14.54 7.19 8.35
C LEU A 500 -13.75 7.03 9.65
N GLU A 501 -13.59 5.80 10.13
CA GLU A 501 -12.80 5.46 11.32
C GLU A 501 -11.32 5.76 11.10
N ASP A 502 -10.75 5.33 9.98
CA ASP A 502 -9.37 5.63 9.59
C ASP A 502 -9.14 7.15 9.50
N MET A 503 -10.09 7.91 8.97
CA MET A 503 -10.03 9.38 8.89
C MET A 503 -10.10 10.04 10.27
N PHE A 504 -10.95 9.54 11.17
CA PHE A 504 -11.01 10.01 12.56
C PHE A 504 -9.68 9.76 13.28
N TRP A 505 -9.15 8.54 13.17
CA TRP A 505 -7.89 8.16 13.79
C TRP A 505 -6.67 8.85 13.19
N LEU A 506 -6.66 9.10 11.87
CA LEU A 506 -5.65 9.94 11.20
C LEU A 506 -5.54 11.30 11.90
N GLY A 507 -6.67 11.96 12.17
CA GLY A 507 -6.71 13.23 12.89
C GLY A 507 -6.11 13.14 14.29
N ARG A 508 -6.40 12.06 15.02
CA ARG A 508 -5.88 11.82 16.38
C ARG A 508 -4.40 11.49 16.38
N TYR A 509 -3.94 10.55 15.56
CA TYR A 509 -2.54 10.13 15.52
C TYR A 509 -1.62 11.26 15.06
N ALA A 510 -2.06 12.09 14.11
CA ALA A 510 -1.31 13.28 13.70
C ALA A 510 -1.11 14.24 14.88
N GLU A 511 -2.14 14.47 15.69
CA GLU A 511 -2.06 15.39 16.81
C GLU A 511 -1.27 14.83 17.99
N ARG A 512 -1.43 13.54 18.27
CA ARG A 512 -0.61 12.82 19.27
C ARG A 512 0.87 12.84 18.91
N ALA A 513 1.20 12.60 17.64
CA ALA A 513 2.58 12.67 17.16
C ALA A 513 3.14 14.09 17.30
N GLU A 514 2.38 15.12 16.90
CA GLU A 514 2.80 16.52 17.07
C GLU A 514 3.09 16.86 18.55
N ASP A 515 2.14 16.58 19.45
CA ASP A 515 2.25 16.97 20.86
C ASP A 515 3.40 16.22 21.55
N MET A 516 3.59 14.92 21.26
CA MET A 516 4.70 14.15 21.80
C MET A 516 6.05 14.64 21.25
N LEU A 517 6.16 14.95 19.95
CA LEU A 517 7.38 15.50 19.36
C LEU A 517 7.76 16.85 19.99
N ARG A 518 6.78 17.72 20.25
CA ARG A 518 7.00 19.01 20.93
C ARG A 518 7.43 18.82 22.39
N LEU A 519 6.85 17.85 23.09
CA LEU A 519 7.26 17.49 24.45
C LEU A 519 8.69 16.96 24.48
N VAL A 520 9.06 16.05 23.55
CA VAL A 520 10.42 15.53 23.40
C VAL A 520 11.41 16.65 23.10
N LEU A 521 11.11 17.55 22.17
CA LEU A 521 11.98 18.70 21.85
C LEU A 521 12.20 19.61 23.06
N THR A 522 11.13 19.87 23.84
CA THR A 522 11.22 20.70 25.05
C THR A 522 12.02 20.01 26.14
N ALA A 523 11.78 18.72 26.40
CA ALA A 523 12.51 17.94 27.39
C ALA A 523 13.99 17.78 27.01
N HIS A 524 14.29 17.53 25.72
CA HIS A 524 15.65 17.42 25.21
C HIS A 524 16.43 18.74 25.37
N ALA A 525 15.82 19.89 25.06
CA ALA A 525 16.44 21.20 25.28
C ALA A 525 16.82 21.42 26.76
N HIS A 526 15.92 21.06 27.69
CA HIS A 526 16.24 21.12 29.13
C HIS A 526 17.34 20.13 29.52
N SER A 527 17.40 18.96 28.87
CA SER A 527 18.43 17.96 29.13
C SER A 527 19.82 18.47 28.75
N GLU A 528 19.95 19.15 27.60
CA GLU A 528 21.24 19.71 27.16
C GLU A 528 21.74 20.79 28.13
N ASP A 529 20.83 21.61 28.67
CA ASP A 529 21.18 22.69 29.61
C ASP A 529 21.44 22.20 31.05
N TYR A 530 20.73 21.16 31.50
CA TYR A 530 20.64 20.81 32.93
C TYR A 530 21.01 19.37 33.31
N ARG A 531 21.33 18.46 32.36
CA ARG A 531 21.70 17.05 32.67
C ARG A 531 22.90 16.93 33.63
N THR A 532 23.82 17.89 33.60
CA THR A 532 24.99 17.92 34.51
C THR A 532 24.71 18.62 35.85
N ARG A 533 23.52 19.18 36.04
CA ARG A 533 23.11 19.97 37.21
C ARG A 533 21.71 19.56 37.71
N PRO A 534 21.50 18.27 38.08
CA PRO A 534 20.17 17.75 38.43
C PRO A 534 19.54 18.41 39.66
N ARG A 535 20.35 18.99 40.56
CA ARG A 535 19.87 19.71 41.76
C ARG A 535 19.53 21.19 41.52
N SER A 536 19.69 21.68 40.29
CA SER A 536 19.31 23.06 39.93
C SER A 536 17.80 23.17 39.70
N ALA A 537 17.27 24.41 39.67
CA ALA A 537 15.86 24.64 39.32
C ALA A 537 15.51 24.06 37.94
N GLY A 538 16.40 24.22 36.94
CA GLY A 538 16.21 23.63 35.60
C GLY A 538 16.32 22.11 35.59
N GLY A 539 17.15 21.52 36.46
CA GLY A 539 17.18 20.07 36.67
C GLY A 539 15.86 19.53 37.24
N ALA A 540 15.25 20.25 38.17
CA ALA A 540 13.90 19.93 38.66
C ALA A 540 12.83 20.11 37.57
N SER A 541 12.94 21.13 36.71
CA SER A 541 12.06 21.30 35.55
C SER A 541 12.17 20.13 34.56
N LEU A 542 13.40 19.66 34.27
CA LEU A 542 13.64 18.51 33.41
C LEU A 542 12.93 17.26 33.94
N GLU A 543 13.04 16.96 35.24
CA GLU A 543 12.33 15.82 35.85
C GLU A 543 10.80 15.92 35.70
N VAL A 544 10.23 17.13 35.72
CA VAL A 544 8.79 17.32 35.46
C VAL A 544 8.41 16.96 34.02
N PHE A 545 9.24 17.32 33.04
CA PHE A 545 8.98 16.94 31.65
C PHE A 545 9.21 15.45 31.41
N LEU A 546 10.23 14.85 32.04
CA LEU A 546 10.44 13.40 31.98
C LEU A 546 9.30 12.62 32.66
N ASP A 547 8.76 13.11 33.78
CA ASP A 547 7.56 12.53 34.40
C ASP A 547 6.33 12.66 33.48
N ALA A 548 6.17 13.79 32.79
CA ALA A 548 5.10 13.97 31.80
C ALA A 548 5.23 12.96 30.63
N VAL A 549 6.45 12.76 30.12
CA VAL A 549 6.75 11.74 29.10
C VAL A 549 6.44 10.34 29.63
N ARG A 550 6.90 9.98 30.84
CA ARG A 550 6.68 8.64 31.41
C ARG A 550 5.21 8.33 31.70
N ARG A 551 4.41 9.34 32.04
CA ARG A 551 2.95 9.19 32.19
C ARG A 551 2.25 8.90 30.88
N LEU A 552 2.76 9.43 29.76
CA LEU A 552 2.17 9.26 28.44
C LEU A 552 2.69 8.01 27.73
N ALA A 553 3.98 7.72 27.85
CA ALA A 553 4.70 6.70 27.08
C ALA A 553 5.26 5.53 27.93
N GLY A 554 4.81 5.39 29.18
CA GLY A 554 5.27 4.36 30.09
C GLY A 554 6.69 4.57 30.63
N PRO A 555 7.20 3.61 31.44
CA PRO A 555 8.54 3.70 32.05
C PRO A 555 9.63 3.86 30.97
N GLY A 556 10.60 4.72 31.26
CA GLY A 556 11.67 5.08 30.34
C GLY A 556 13.00 4.38 30.62
N GLN A 557 13.98 4.66 29.77
CA GLN A 557 15.38 4.26 29.94
C GLN A 557 16.11 5.13 30.98
N GLU A 558 17.18 4.60 31.57
CA GLU A 558 18.03 5.35 32.51
C GLU A 558 18.88 6.39 31.79
N ASP A 559 19.43 6.04 30.62
CA ASP A 559 20.15 6.98 29.77
C ASP A 559 19.17 7.89 29.02
N LEU A 560 19.37 9.20 29.12
CA LEU A 560 18.47 10.19 28.52
C LEU A 560 18.49 10.15 26.98
N ASP A 561 19.66 9.88 26.40
CA ASP A 561 19.78 9.83 24.94
C ASP A 561 19.07 8.57 24.40
N GLU A 562 19.21 7.42 25.08
CA GLU A 562 18.43 6.22 24.79
C GLU A 562 16.93 6.41 25.04
N GLU A 563 16.53 7.14 26.08
CA GLU A 563 15.14 7.45 26.37
C GLU A 563 14.51 8.24 25.21
N PHE A 564 15.11 9.36 24.81
CA PHE A 564 14.58 10.16 23.69
C PHE A 564 14.61 9.39 22.37
N ARG A 565 15.63 8.57 22.12
CA ARG A 565 15.68 7.73 20.92
C ARG A 565 14.57 6.70 20.90
N SER A 566 14.28 6.04 22.02
CA SER A 566 13.18 5.06 22.08
C SER A 566 11.84 5.72 21.78
N LEU A 567 11.59 6.95 22.25
CA LEU A 567 10.36 7.68 21.93
C LEU A 567 10.19 8.01 20.44
N LEU A 568 11.30 8.09 19.70
CA LEU A 568 11.34 8.47 18.27
C LEU A 568 11.53 7.26 17.34
N LEU A 569 11.98 6.11 17.84
CA LEU A 569 12.33 4.94 17.03
C LEU A 569 11.57 3.66 17.37
N ASP A 570 10.97 3.53 18.56
CA ASP A 570 10.32 2.29 19.00
C ASP A 570 8.80 2.34 18.75
N PRO A 571 8.28 1.70 17.68
CA PRO A 571 6.85 1.71 17.37
C PRO A 571 6.02 0.88 18.36
N ASP A 572 6.64 -0.02 19.13
CA ASP A 572 5.96 -0.88 20.10
C ASP A 572 5.81 -0.21 21.48
N ARG A 573 6.45 0.96 21.68
CA ARG A 573 6.29 1.77 22.89
C ARG A 573 5.03 2.60 22.82
N ASP A 574 3.96 2.12 23.46
CA ASP A 574 2.69 2.83 23.59
C ASP A 574 2.87 4.29 24.01
N GLY A 575 2.17 5.21 23.35
CA GLY A 575 2.19 6.64 23.66
C GLY A 575 3.45 7.40 23.21
N SER A 576 4.43 6.72 22.60
CA SER A 576 5.58 7.35 21.99
C SER A 576 5.24 8.07 20.67
N ALA A 577 6.14 8.94 20.20
CA ALA A 577 5.99 9.57 18.88
C ALA A 577 6.14 8.54 17.77
N ALA A 578 7.05 7.56 17.92
CA ALA A 578 7.24 6.47 16.97
C ALA A 578 5.95 5.64 16.77
N GLN A 579 5.30 5.26 17.87
CA GLN A 579 4.03 4.54 17.84
C GLN A 579 2.93 5.38 17.17
N ALA A 580 2.79 6.66 17.55
CA ALA A 580 1.80 7.53 16.93
C ALA A 580 2.04 7.73 15.42
N LEU A 581 3.30 7.85 14.99
CA LEU A 581 3.67 7.97 13.58
C LEU A 581 3.45 6.67 12.79
N ALA A 582 3.69 5.51 13.40
CA ALA A 582 3.39 4.20 12.82
C ALA A 582 1.88 4.04 12.61
N GLN A 583 1.08 4.27 13.64
CA GLN A 583 -0.38 4.21 13.55
C GLN A 583 -0.96 5.23 12.57
N LEU A 584 -0.39 6.45 12.50
CA LEU A 584 -0.76 7.45 11.50
C LEU A 584 -0.50 6.93 10.09
N ARG A 585 0.65 6.30 9.84
CA ARG A 585 0.98 5.71 8.54
C ARG A 585 -0.02 4.62 8.17
N ASP A 586 -0.39 3.76 9.10
CA ASP A 586 -1.31 2.64 8.83
C ASP A 586 -2.71 3.15 8.48
N ALA A 587 -3.25 4.10 9.25
CA ALA A 587 -4.52 4.75 8.93
C ALA A 587 -4.50 5.41 7.53
N LEU A 588 -3.40 6.09 7.18
CA LEU A 588 -3.22 6.69 5.85
C LEU A 588 -3.12 5.68 4.72
N GLN A 589 -2.55 4.50 4.96
CA GLN A 589 -2.51 3.43 3.97
C GLN A 589 -3.91 2.88 3.69
N GLY A 590 -4.76 2.78 4.72
CA GLY A 590 -6.14 2.29 4.60
C GLY A 590 -7.02 3.16 3.69
N VAL A 591 -6.74 4.47 3.65
CA VAL A 591 -7.52 5.45 2.88
C VAL A 591 -6.70 6.14 1.78
N ARG A 592 -5.67 5.47 1.26
CA ARG A 592 -4.73 6.05 0.29
C ARG A 592 -5.42 6.57 -0.98
N ASP A 593 -6.50 5.93 -1.42
CA ASP A 593 -7.30 6.33 -2.58
C ASP A 593 -8.07 7.65 -2.37
N GLN A 594 -8.26 8.06 -1.10
CA GLN A 594 -8.97 9.29 -0.71
C GLN A 594 -8.03 10.50 -0.54
N LEU A 595 -6.72 10.30 -0.64
CA LEU A 595 -5.72 11.31 -0.26
C LEU A 595 -4.86 11.74 -1.44
N SER A 596 -4.41 12.99 -1.41
CA SER A 596 -3.42 13.49 -2.37
C SER A 596 -2.08 12.78 -2.20
N GLY A 597 -1.34 12.63 -3.30
CA GLY A 597 0.05 12.17 -3.26
C GLY A 597 0.95 13.03 -2.37
N ASP A 598 0.62 14.31 -2.17
CA ASP A 598 1.38 15.22 -1.29
C ASP A 598 1.40 14.76 0.18
N THR A 599 0.41 13.98 0.62
CA THR A 599 0.38 13.40 1.97
C THR A 599 1.59 12.51 2.21
N TRP A 600 2.03 11.74 1.21
CA TRP A 600 3.15 10.82 1.37
C TRP A 600 4.50 11.54 1.46
N ARG A 601 4.62 12.77 0.93
CA ARG A 601 5.85 13.58 1.06
C ARG A 601 6.15 13.96 2.50
N GLY A 602 5.11 14.17 3.32
CA GLY A 602 5.25 14.40 4.76
C GLY A 602 5.95 13.21 5.42
N PHE A 603 5.54 11.99 5.05
CA PHE A 603 6.17 10.75 5.52
C PHE A 603 7.56 10.52 4.95
N GLY A 604 7.83 10.85 3.69
CA GLY A 604 9.19 10.82 3.15
C GLY A 604 10.16 11.67 4.00
N THR A 605 9.70 12.80 4.54
CA THR A 605 10.48 13.63 5.47
C THR A 605 10.70 12.95 6.83
N ILE A 606 9.66 12.32 7.37
CA ILE A 606 9.74 11.53 8.61
C ILE A 606 10.71 10.35 8.45
N ASP A 607 10.61 9.58 7.36
CA ASP A 607 11.45 8.42 7.10
C ASP A 607 12.93 8.77 6.98
N ARG A 608 13.24 9.87 6.30
CA ARG A 608 14.62 10.39 6.23
C ARG A 608 15.14 10.82 7.60
N ALA A 609 14.30 11.42 8.43
CA ALA A 609 14.67 11.79 9.80
C ALA A 609 14.89 10.55 10.68
N THR A 610 14.03 9.53 10.58
CA THR A 610 14.20 8.23 11.24
C THR A 610 15.51 7.58 10.82
N ALA A 611 15.79 7.49 9.52
CA ALA A 611 17.01 6.88 9.01
C ALA A 611 18.28 7.62 9.49
N ALA A 612 18.26 8.95 9.53
CA ALA A 612 19.36 9.75 10.07
C ALA A 612 19.58 9.49 11.57
N LEU A 613 18.50 9.39 12.35
CA LEU A 613 18.57 9.07 13.77
C LEU A 613 19.06 7.65 14.04
N VAL A 614 18.69 6.67 13.22
CA VAL A 614 19.22 5.30 13.30
C VAL A 614 20.74 5.28 13.00
N GLY A 615 21.17 6.03 11.97
CA GLY A 615 22.57 6.06 11.52
C GLY A 615 23.56 6.79 12.44
N SER A 616 23.08 7.61 13.39
CA SER A 616 23.93 8.40 14.29
C SER A 616 23.48 8.27 15.75
N ARG A 617 24.44 8.11 16.67
CA ARG A 617 24.19 8.02 18.12
C ARG A 617 24.42 9.34 18.86
N HIS A 618 24.70 10.43 18.16
CA HIS A 618 25.00 11.71 18.81
C HIS A 618 23.73 12.41 19.33
N SER A 619 23.77 13.01 20.53
CA SER A 619 22.62 13.71 21.15
C SER A 619 21.99 14.77 20.24
N HIS A 620 22.79 15.59 19.54
CA HIS A 620 22.26 16.62 18.64
C HIS A 620 21.35 16.07 17.53
N GLN A 621 21.55 14.81 17.13
CA GLN A 621 20.72 14.15 16.12
C GLN A 621 19.27 13.95 16.61
N VAL A 622 19.05 13.84 17.93
CA VAL A 622 17.71 13.66 18.53
C VAL A 622 16.83 14.87 18.21
N ALA A 623 17.25 16.07 18.62
CA ALA A 623 16.49 17.30 18.38
C ALA A 623 16.32 17.61 16.90
N GLU A 624 17.37 17.41 16.09
CA GLU A 624 17.29 17.65 14.65
C GLU A 624 16.28 16.70 13.98
N SER A 625 16.32 15.41 14.32
CA SER A 625 15.42 14.42 13.73
C SER A 625 13.99 14.63 14.21
N ALA A 626 13.77 14.87 15.50
CA ALA A 626 12.45 15.20 16.05
C ALA A 626 11.86 16.47 15.41
N GLY A 627 12.68 17.51 15.18
CA GLY A 627 12.25 18.73 14.48
C GLY A 627 11.85 18.49 13.02
N ARG A 628 12.59 17.63 12.31
CA ARG A 628 12.25 17.20 10.93
C ARG A 628 10.98 16.35 10.90
N MET A 629 10.81 15.42 11.85
CA MET A 629 9.58 14.64 12.01
C MET A 629 8.38 15.54 12.27
N LEU A 630 8.52 16.53 13.16
CA LEU A 630 7.48 17.52 13.44
C LEU A 630 7.13 18.33 12.20
N THR A 631 8.13 18.73 11.40
CA THR A 631 7.90 19.41 10.12
C THR A 631 7.10 18.53 9.16
N GLY A 632 7.39 17.22 9.11
CA GLY A 632 6.60 16.25 8.34
C GLY A 632 5.14 16.19 8.79
N VAL A 633 4.88 16.08 10.10
CA VAL A 633 3.52 16.06 10.67
C VAL A 633 2.75 17.35 10.36
N LEU A 634 3.40 18.51 10.52
CA LEU A 634 2.80 19.81 10.21
C LEU A 634 2.47 19.95 8.71
N ALA A 635 3.32 19.41 7.83
CA ALA A 635 3.03 19.38 6.39
C ALA A 635 1.77 18.55 6.08
N LEU A 636 1.57 17.41 6.75
CA LEU A 636 0.35 16.59 6.61
C LEU A 636 -0.92 17.38 6.99
N GLN A 637 -0.86 18.17 8.06
CA GLN A 637 -1.98 19.05 8.43
C GLN A 637 -2.28 20.09 7.34
N GLY A 638 -1.24 20.65 6.70
CA GLY A 638 -1.40 21.55 5.54
C GLY A 638 -2.03 20.88 4.32
N VAL A 639 -1.67 19.62 4.05
CA VAL A 639 -2.27 18.84 2.95
C VAL A 639 -3.74 18.55 3.23
N THR A 640 -4.07 18.06 4.42
CA THR A 640 -5.48 17.77 4.81
C THR A 640 -6.38 19.01 4.80
N ALA A 641 -5.83 20.21 4.97
CA ALA A 641 -6.58 21.45 4.85
C ALA A 641 -7.07 21.76 3.41
N ASN A 642 -6.48 21.15 2.39
CA ASN A 642 -6.87 21.33 0.99
C ASN A 642 -7.85 20.27 0.48
N MET A 643 -8.27 19.33 1.33
CA MET A 643 -9.26 18.31 0.96
C MET A 643 -10.66 18.93 0.77
N ILE A 644 -11.51 18.20 0.03
CA ILE A 644 -12.94 18.50 -0.07
C ILE A 644 -13.55 18.41 1.34
N ARG A 645 -14.45 19.35 1.68
CA ARG A 645 -15.12 19.40 2.98
C ARG A 645 -16.29 18.42 3.04
N ASP A 646 -15.98 17.15 2.90
CA ASP A 646 -16.90 16.02 2.97
C ASP A 646 -16.92 15.40 4.38
N PRO A 647 -17.74 14.37 4.64
CA PRO A 647 -17.81 13.74 5.96
C PRO A 647 -16.48 13.21 6.48
N ALA A 648 -15.61 12.67 5.60
CA ALA A 648 -14.28 12.19 5.95
C ALA A 648 -13.39 13.33 6.46
N TRP A 649 -13.36 14.47 5.75
CA TRP A 649 -12.63 15.64 6.21
C TRP A 649 -13.12 16.14 7.58
N HIS A 650 -14.43 16.11 7.80
CA HIS A 650 -14.98 16.51 9.08
C HIS A 650 -14.58 15.57 10.22
N LEU A 651 -14.43 14.26 9.97
CA LEU A 651 -13.94 13.32 10.98
C LEU A 651 -12.45 13.48 11.29
N ILE A 652 -11.61 13.81 10.30
CA ILE A 652 -10.21 14.20 10.57
C ILE A 652 -10.19 15.37 11.57
N GLY A 653 -11.02 16.39 11.34
CA GLY A 653 -11.14 17.54 12.21
C GLY A 653 -11.65 17.18 13.62
N ALA A 654 -12.71 16.38 13.71
CA ALA A 654 -13.24 15.90 14.99
C ALA A 654 -12.17 15.13 15.80
N GLY A 655 -11.46 14.19 15.15
CA GLY A 655 -10.37 13.43 15.79
C GLY A 655 -9.25 14.35 16.28
N ARG A 656 -8.80 15.28 15.44
CA ARG A 656 -7.75 16.25 15.79
C ARG A 656 -8.10 17.08 17.02
N HIS A 657 -9.30 17.67 17.03
CA HIS A 657 -9.71 18.55 18.13
C HIS A 657 -10.01 17.79 19.43
N LEU A 658 -10.54 16.56 19.34
CA LEU A 658 -10.68 15.68 20.49
C LEU A 658 -9.32 15.31 21.09
N GLU A 659 -8.36 14.88 20.26
CA GLU A 659 -7.03 14.51 20.73
C GLU A 659 -6.29 15.72 21.32
N ARG A 660 -6.34 16.89 20.68
CA ARG A 660 -5.75 18.12 21.21
C ARG A 660 -6.27 18.47 22.61
N ALA A 661 -7.58 18.33 22.83
CA ALA A 661 -8.20 18.57 24.14
C ALA A 661 -7.68 17.57 25.20
N LEU A 662 -7.55 16.29 24.83
CA LEU A 662 -7.00 15.24 25.70
C LEU A 662 -5.53 15.50 26.05
N GLN A 663 -4.68 15.75 25.06
CA GLN A 663 -3.24 15.95 25.25
C GLN A 663 -2.94 17.19 26.09
N LEU A 664 -3.68 18.29 25.87
CA LEU A 664 -3.58 19.47 26.71
C LEU A 664 -3.91 19.17 28.17
N CYS A 665 -4.98 18.42 28.43
CA CYS A 665 -5.37 18.06 29.79
C CYS A 665 -4.32 17.17 30.46
N HIS A 666 -3.75 16.20 29.75
CA HIS A 666 -2.65 15.38 30.25
C HIS A 666 -1.39 16.20 30.56
N LEU A 667 -0.99 17.09 29.66
CA LEU A 667 0.16 17.98 29.85
C LEU A 667 -0.02 18.84 31.12
N LEU A 668 -1.18 19.49 31.27
CA LEU A 668 -1.48 20.31 32.45
C LEU A 668 -1.56 19.46 33.73
N ALA A 669 -2.09 18.23 33.65
CA ALA A 669 -2.18 17.33 34.79
C ALA A 669 -0.79 16.94 35.32
N ALA A 670 0.16 16.67 34.42
CA ALA A 670 1.54 16.33 34.79
C ALA A 670 2.35 17.53 35.30
N THR A 671 2.13 18.72 34.71
CA THR A 671 3.03 19.87 34.90
C THR A 671 2.50 20.90 35.90
N ALA A 672 1.19 21.21 35.88
CA ALA A 672 0.63 22.38 36.54
C ALA A 672 -0.09 22.08 37.87
N THR A 673 -0.34 20.82 38.22
CA THR A 673 -1.10 20.42 39.43
C THR A 673 -0.30 20.54 40.73
N VAL A 674 1.03 20.62 40.68
CA VAL A 674 1.90 20.70 41.86
C VAL A 674 2.79 21.95 41.79
N ARG A 675 2.94 22.65 42.91
CA ARG A 675 3.80 23.82 43.08
C ARG A 675 5.19 23.36 43.53
N ARG A 676 6.22 23.71 42.76
CA ARG A 676 7.61 23.27 42.94
C ARG A 676 8.59 24.42 43.20
N GLY A 677 8.06 25.58 43.59
CA GLY A 677 8.83 26.80 43.84
C GLY A 677 8.72 27.79 42.67
N LEU A 678 9.07 29.06 42.90
CA LEU A 678 8.84 30.14 41.94
C LEU A 678 9.60 29.95 40.62
N ASP A 679 10.88 29.58 40.69
CA ASP A 679 11.72 29.45 39.51
C ASP A 679 11.36 28.21 38.69
N VAL A 680 11.14 27.06 39.36
CA VAL A 680 10.72 25.80 38.72
C VAL A 680 9.33 25.96 38.09
N ASP A 681 8.34 26.51 38.82
CA ASP A 681 7.00 26.72 38.25
C ASP A 681 7.05 27.66 37.04
N ARG A 682 7.86 28.72 37.07
CA ARG A 682 8.00 29.64 35.93
C ARG A 682 8.59 28.94 34.72
N ASP A 683 9.63 28.14 34.93
CA ASP A 683 10.34 27.42 33.88
C ASP A 683 9.48 26.31 33.26
N VAL A 684 8.85 25.49 34.10
CA VAL A 684 7.87 24.48 33.69
C VAL A 684 6.72 25.11 32.91
N LEU A 685 6.13 26.21 33.39
CA LEU A 685 5.03 26.88 32.68
C LEU A 685 5.47 27.49 31.33
N ASN A 686 6.73 27.97 31.22
CA ASN A 686 7.29 28.38 29.93
C ASN A 686 7.42 27.19 28.96
N GLY A 687 7.90 26.04 29.45
CA GLY A 687 7.96 24.83 28.64
C GLY A 687 6.56 24.34 28.23
N VAL A 688 5.57 24.36 29.13
CA VAL A 688 4.16 24.05 28.79
C VAL A 688 3.63 24.96 27.68
N LEU A 689 3.88 26.28 27.78
CA LEU A 689 3.51 27.22 26.72
C LEU A 689 4.25 26.96 25.39
N THR A 690 5.46 26.40 25.44
CA THR A 690 6.24 26.03 24.26
C THR A 690 5.69 24.76 23.61
N VAL A 691 5.41 23.72 24.41
CA VAL A 691 4.76 22.47 23.96
C VAL A 691 3.39 22.77 23.35
N ALA A 692 2.58 23.61 24.00
CA ALA A 692 1.25 24.00 23.53
C ALA A 692 1.24 25.11 22.46
N GLU A 693 2.38 25.43 21.81
CA GLU A 693 2.53 26.48 20.79
C GLU A 693 1.83 27.81 21.17
N SER A 694 1.92 28.20 22.44
CA SER A 694 1.22 29.36 23.00
C SER A 694 2.18 30.39 23.61
N ALA A 695 3.50 30.15 23.56
CA ALA A 695 4.52 31.00 24.16
C ALA A 695 4.53 32.43 23.60
N VAL A 696 4.43 32.60 22.27
CA VAL A 696 4.39 33.92 21.63
C VAL A 696 3.09 34.67 21.97
N THR A 697 1.96 33.97 21.87
CA THR A 697 0.63 34.51 22.20
C THR A 697 0.56 34.96 23.66
N HIS A 698 1.03 34.14 24.58
CA HIS A 698 1.10 34.46 26.00
C HIS A 698 1.98 35.70 26.26
N ARG A 699 3.16 35.76 25.63
CA ARG A 699 4.08 36.91 25.79
C ARG A 699 3.43 38.21 25.31
N ARG A 700 2.66 38.17 24.23
CA ARG A 700 1.92 39.33 23.71
C ARG A 700 0.77 39.76 24.62
N ARG A 701 -0.05 38.82 25.10
CA ARG A 701 -1.25 39.12 25.91
C ARG A 701 -0.92 39.48 27.36
N TYR A 702 0.04 38.79 27.97
CA TYR A 702 0.37 38.89 29.40
C TYR A 702 1.73 39.51 29.70
N ARG A 703 2.35 40.18 28.70
CA ARG A 703 3.64 40.91 28.82
C ARG A 703 4.79 40.08 29.42
N GLY A 704 4.77 38.76 29.17
CA GLY A 704 5.80 37.84 29.67
C GLY A 704 5.68 37.46 31.15
N TYR A 705 4.59 37.83 31.84
CA TYR A 705 4.36 37.44 33.23
C TYR A 705 3.80 36.01 33.31
N VAL A 706 4.67 35.03 33.55
CA VAL A 706 4.32 33.60 33.53
C VAL A 706 3.91 33.14 34.94
N ARG A 707 2.60 32.96 35.12
CA ARG A 707 1.98 32.45 36.35
C ARG A 707 0.87 31.45 36.01
N PRO A 708 0.48 30.57 36.95
CA PRO A 708 -0.56 29.57 36.70
C PRO A 708 -1.87 30.16 36.16
N ALA A 709 -2.40 31.23 36.76
CA ALA A 709 -3.70 31.78 36.35
C ALA A 709 -3.72 32.30 34.89
N PRO A 710 -2.80 33.19 34.44
CA PRO A 710 -2.69 33.60 33.03
C PRO A 710 -2.49 32.44 32.05
N VAL A 711 -1.69 31.44 32.41
CA VAL A 711 -1.43 30.27 31.56
C VAL A 711 -2.69 29.41 31.43
N LEU A 712 -3.38 29.14 32.53
CA LEU A 712 -4.64 28.39 32.51
C LEU A 712 -5.77 29.16 31.83
N GLU A 713 -5.80 30.49 31.94
CA GLU A 713 -6.76 31.31 31.19
C GLU A 713 -6.57 31.12 29.67
N LEU A 714 -5.34 31.27 29.19
CA LEU A 714 -4.98 31.14 27.78
C LEU A 714 -5.21 29.72 27.24
N LEU A 715 -4.93 28.69 28.04
CA LEU A 715 -5.00 27.30 27.59
C LEU A 715 -6.36 26.65 27.85
N LEU A 716 -7.16 27.10 28.83
CA LEU A 716 -8.47 26.49 29.08
C LEU A 716 -9.62 27.28 28.48
N ARG A 717 -9.61 28.61 28.61
CA ARG A 717 -10.81 29.46 28.41
C ARG A 717 -10.78 30.38 27.19
N ASP A 718 -9.63 30.54 26.55
CA ASP A 718 -9.44 31.50 25.45
C ASP A 718 -10.10 31.00 24.15
N PRO A 719 -11.20 31.61 23.66
CA PRO A 719 -11.88 31.15 22.47
C PRO A 719 -11.14 31.47 21.16
N ASP A 720 -10.08 32.30 21.21
CA ASP A 720 -9.31 32.70 20.02
C ASP A 720 -7.98 31.96 19.88
N ASN A 721 -7.60 31.16 20.89
CA ASN A 721 -6.37 30.39 20.87
C ASN A 721 -6.64 28.97 20.31
N PRO A 722 -6.11 28.58 19.13
CA PRO A 722 -6.34 27.25 18.55
C PRO A 722 -5.86 26.07 19.40
N ARG A 723 -5.04 26.36 20.42
CA ARG A 723 -4.47 25.42 21.38
C ARG A 723 -5.23 25.37 22.70
N SER A 724 -6.31 26.14 22.86
CA SER A 724 -7.11 26.10 24.07
C SER A 724 -8.15 24.97 24.07
N LEU A 725 -8.54 24.55 25.27
CA LEU A 725 -9.63 23.58 25.45
C LEU A 725 -10.96 24.11 24.92
N THR A 726 -11.29 25.38 25.19
CA THR A 726 -12.54 26.01 24.70
C THR A 726 -12.59 26.03 23.16
N PHE A 727 -11.51 26.40 22.49
CA PHE A 727 -11.45 26.41 21.02
C PHE A 727 -11.60 24.98 20.46
N ALA A 728 -10.88 24.02 21.04
CA ALA A 728 -10.94 22.64 20.60
C ALA A 728 -12.36 22.04 20.72
N LEU A 729 -13.06 22.31 21.82
CA LEU A 729 -14.45 21.85 22.00
C LEU A 729 -15.41 22.53 21.01
N ALA A 730 -15.22 23.81 20.72
CA ALA A 730 -16.04 24.53 19.74
C ALA A 730 -15.87 23.95 18.32
N GLU A 731 -14.63 23.73 17.87
CA GLU A 731 -14.37 23.12 16.56
C GLU A 731 -14.84 21.67 16.50
N LEU A 732 -14.62 20.87 17.55
CA LEU A 732 -15.15 19.51 17.65
C LEU A 732 -16.67 19.51 17.45
N GLY A 733 -17.40 20.40 18.13
CA GLY A 733 -18.84 20.57 17.95
C GLY A 733 -19.24 20.91 16.51
N ARG A 734 -18.51 21.84 15.86
CA ARG A 734 -18.75 22.20 14.44
C ARG A 734 -18.56 21.02 13.50
N HIS A 735 -17.52 20.21 13.73
CA HIS A 735 -17.23 19.04 12.91
C HIS A 735 -18.29 17.94 13.05
N LEU A 736 -18.77 17.69 14.28
CA LEU A 736 -19.84 16.73 14.54
C LEU A 736 -21.17 17.19 13.92
N ALA A 737 -21.50 18.48 14.02
CA ALA A 737 -22.72 19.05 13.43
C ALA A 737 -22.76 19.00 11.89
N ALA A 738 -21.62 18.85 11.23
CA ALA A 738 -21.52 18.74 9.78
C ALA A 738 -21.66 17.31 9.26
N GLN A 739 -21.72 16.30 10.15
CA GLN A 739 -21.86 14.90 9.72
C GLN A 739 -23.24 14.61 9.15
N PRO A 740 -23.37 13.72 8.15
CA PRO A 740 -24.66 13.39 7.55
C PRO A 740 -25.70 12.81 8.53
N LEU A 741 -25.24 12.13 9.60
CA LEU A 741 -26.10 11.57 10.64
C LEU A 741 -26.37 12.55 11.80
N SER A 742 -25.89 13.80 11.73
CA SER A 742 -26.18 14.80 12.75
C SER A 742 -27.67 15.14 12.78
N THR A 743 -28.17 15.30 14.00
CA THR A 743 -29.52 15.81 14.29
C THR A 743 -29.47 17.17 15.00
N GLY A 744 -28.26 17.74 15.16
CA GLY A 744 -27.97 18.88 16.03
C GLY A 744 -28.07 18.58 17.53
N SER A 745 -28.39 17.34 17.91
CA SER A 745 -28.54 16.90 19.31
C SER A 745 -28.16 15.44 19.51
N THR A 746 -27.30 14.86 18.65
CA THR A 746 -26.77 13.50 18.81
C THR A 746 -26.01 13.36 20.14
N ARG A 747 -25.84 12.12 20.62
CA ARG A 747 -25.11 11.85 21.88
C ARG A 747 -23.74 12.55 21.94
N PRO A 748 -22.85 12.45 20.93
CA PRO A 748 -21.58 13.14 20.96
C PRO A 748 -21.72 14.68 20.95
N GLU A 749 -22.68 15.25 20.21
CA GLU A 749 -22.93 16.70 20.22
C GLU A 749 -23.35 17.23 21.60
N ARG A 750 -24.25 16.51 22.30
CA ARG A 750 -24.68 16.89 23.66
C ARG A 750 -23.53 16.83 24.66
N LEU A 751 -22.73 15.76 24.63
CA LEU A 751 -21.58 15.62 25.52
C LEU A 751 -20.54 16.73 25.32
N VAL A 752 -20.29 17.14 24.07
CA VAL A 752 -19.39 18.26 23.76
C VAL A 752 -19.98 19.59 24.25
N SER A 753 -21.28 19.82 24.06
CA SER A 753 -21.96 21.03 24.54
C SER A 753 -21.91 21.14 26.08
N GLU A 754 -22.25 20.06 26.78
CA GLU A 754 -22.18 19.98 28.25
C GLU A 754 -20.77 20.26 28.77
N LEU A 755 -19.75 19.69 28.12
CA LEU A 755 -18.36 19.90 28.50
C LEU A 755 -17.92 21.35 28.22
N ALA A 756 -18.32 21.95 27.11
CA ALA A 756 -18.02 23.34 26.79
C ALA A 756 -18.62 24.30 27.82
N GLU A 757 -19.86 24.06 28.27
CA GLU A 757 -20.50 24.83 29.33
C GLU A 757 -19.77 24.69 30.67
N GLN A 758 -19.33 23.48 31.03
CA GLN A 758 -18.54 23.22 32.24
C GLN A 758 -17.20 24.00 32.21
N VAL A 759 -16.49 23.98 31.09
CA VAL A 759 -15.23 24.73 30.93
C VAL A 759 -15.47 26.24 31.02
N ALA A 760 -16.52 26.75 30.38
CA ALA A 760 -16.87 28.16 30.41
C ALA A 760 -17.21 28.67 31.82
N GLY A 761 -17.90 27.85 32.61
CA GLY A 761 -18.32 28.14 33.99
C GLY A 761 -17.24 27.97 35.05
N THR A 762 -16.02 27.56 34.67
CA THR A 762 -14.95 27.29 35.64
C THR A 762 -14.30 28.58 36.17
N ASP A 763 -14.19 28.70 37.50
CA ASP A 763 -13.46 29.78 38.16
C ASP A 763 -11.96 29.47 38.24
N LEU A 764 -11.15 30.26 37.51
CA LEU A 764 -9.69 30.13 37.50
C LEU A 764 -9.07 30.38 38.88
N GLY A 765 -9.67 31.26 39.70
CA GLY A 765 -9.20 31.52 41.05
C GLY A 765 -9.26 30.26 41.92
N THR A 766 -10.37 29.53 41.83
CA THR A 766 -10.57 28.23 42.47
C THR A 766 -9.60 27.18 41.93
N LEU A 767 -9.36 27.10 40.61
CA LEU A 767 -8.44 26.11 40.05
C LEU A 767 -6.99 26.29 40.54
N VAL A 768 -6.53 27.53 40.70
CA VAL A 768 -5.15 27.82 41.14
C VAL A 768 -4.97 27.78 42.66
N ALA A 769 -6.06 27.59 43.42
CA ALA A 769 -6.02 27.52 44.88
C ALA A 769 -5.18 26.31 45.35
N LEU A 770 -4.38 26.53 46.38
CA LEU A 770 -3.43 25.54 46.89
C LEU A 770 -3.99 24.79 48.10
N GLY A 771 -3.91 23.46 48.04
CA GLY A 771 -4.05 22.55 49.19
C GLY A 771 -2.66 22.04 49.58
N GLY A 772 -1.84 22.88 50.21
CA GLY A 772 -0.42 22.61 50.45
C GLY A 772 0.43 22.90 49.21
N ALA A 773 1.14 21.90 48.68
CA ALA A 773 1.88 22.02 47.41
C ALA A 773 1.00 21.71 46.19
N GLU A 774 -0.16 21.09 46.38
CA GLU A 774 -1.03 20.64 45.29
C GLU A 774 -2.10 21.68 44.95
N ARG A 775 -2.59 21.61 43.71
CA ARG A 775 -3.76 22.34 43.19
C ARG A 775 -4.90 21.32 42.99
N PRO A 776 -5.59 20.89 44.06
CA PRO A 776 -6.52 19.76 44.02
C PRO A 776 -7.72 20.03 43.11
N HIS A 777 -8.20 21.27 43.04
CA HIS A 777 -9.30 21.65 42.15
C HIS A 777 -8.91 21.54 40.68
N LEU A 778 -7.69 21.95 40.31
CA LEU A 778 -7.17 21.75 38.95
C LEU A 778 -7.05 20.26 38.62
N ALA A 779 -6.48 19.45 39.53
CA ALA A 779 -6.36 18.01 39.32
C ALA A 779 -7.73 17.34 39.12
N SER A 780 -8.71 17.66 39.96
CA SER A 780 -10.08 17.13 39.85
C SER A 780 -10.79 17.59 38.57
N PHE A 781 -10.62 18.85 38.18
CA PHE A 781 -11.19 19.40 36.96
C PHE A 781 -10.63 18.69 35.72
N LEU A 782 -9.31 18.53 35.65
CA LEU A 782 -8.65 17.85 34.53
C LEU A 782 -9.03 16.37 34.45
N ALA A 783 -9.09 15.65 35.59
CA ALA A 783 -9.50 14.25 35.61
C ALA A 783 -10.96 14.05 35.14
N THR A 784 -11.87 14.94 35.57
CA THR A 784 -13.27 14.92 35.14
C THR A 784 -13.39 15.22 33.65
N THR A 785 -12.64 16.21 33.17
CA THR A 785 -12.58 16.61 31.75
C THR A 785 -12.05 15.48 30.87
N LEU A 786 -10.96 14.81 31.27
CA LEU A 786 -10.41 13.65 30.56
C LEU A 786 -11.45 12.52 30.45
N THR A 787 -12.17 12.24 31.54
CA THR A 787 -13.24 11.23 31.54
C THR A 787 -14.37 11.60 30.57
N ALA A 788 -14.78 12.88 30.56
CA ALA A 788 -15.82 13.37 29.65
C ALA A 788 -15.38 13.30 28.18
N LEU A 789 -14.15 13.70 27.86
CA LEU A 789 -13.57 13.59 26.52
C LEU A 789 -13.49 12.12 26.05
N GLY A 790 -13.15 11.19 26.94
CA GLY A 790 -13.20 9.75 26.65
C GLY A 790 -14.59 9.30 26.21
N ARG A 791 -15.64 9.69 26.95
CA ARG A 791 -17.04 9.40 26.61
C ARG A 791 -17.48 10.03 25.29
N VAL A 792 -16.95 11.21 24.93
CA VAL A 792 -17.18 11.81 23.61
C VAL A 792 -16.59 10.93 22.52
N GLY A 793 -15.36 10.44 22.70
CA GLY A 793 -14.71 9.51 21.78
C GLY A 793 -15.53 8.23 21.57
N ASP A 794 -15.98 7.59 22.64
CA ASP A 794 -16.82 6.39 22.59
C ASP A 794 -18.13 6.67 21.85
N ALA A 795 -18.78 7.79 22.15
CA ALA A 795 -20.03 8.18 21.50
C ALA A 795 -19.88 8.52 20.02
N VAL A 796 -18.71 9.04 19.59
CA VAL A 796 -18.40 9.23 18.16
C VAL A 796 -18.25 7.89 17.46
N HIS A 797 -17.56 6.94 18.11
CA HIS A 797 -17.36 5.60 17.55
C HIS A 797 -18.69 4.87 17.33
N GLU A 798 -19.52 4.76 18.37
CA GLU A 798 -20.85 4.13 18.29
C GLU A 798 -21.76 4.81 17.25
N GLN A 799 -21.72 6.13 17.11
CA GLN A 799 -22.65 6.88 16.26
C GLN A 799 -22.26 6.89 14.77
N TYR A 800 -20.96 6.93 14.47
CA TYR A 800 -20.46 7.21 13.12
C TYR A 800 -19.54 6.14 12.55
N LEU A 801 -18.90 5.31 13.39
CA LEU A 801 -17.78 4.45 13.00
C LEU A 801 -18.10 2.95 13.13
N GLU A 802 -19.03 2.58 14.01
CA GLU A 802 -19.43 1.19 14.18
C GLU A 802 -20.03 0.66 12.87
N SER A 803 -19.31 -0.27 12.24
CA SER A 803 -19.84 -1.19 11.25
C SER A 803 -20.43 -2.38 12.01
N GLY A 804 -21.49 -3.01 11.50
CA GLY A 804 -22.23 -4.06 12.19
C GLY A 804 -21.33 -5.13 12.86
N PRO A 805 -21.87 -5.88 13.83
CA PRO A 805 -21.07 -6.73 14.71
C PRO A 805 -20.10 -7.62 13.93
N ALA A 806 -18.83 -7.60 14.34
CA ALA A 806 -17.78 -8.41 13.72
C ALA A 806 -18.28 -9.85 13.51
N PRO A 807 -18.12 -10.44 12.31
CA PRO A 807 -18.62 -11.76 12.01
C PRO A 807 -18.04 -12.74 13.02
N ARG A 808 -18.89 -13.17 13.97
CA ARG A 808 -18.52 -14.20 14.91
C ARG A 808 -18.54 -15.50 14.13
N PRO A 809 -17.43 -16.26 14.05
CA PRO A 809 -17.52 -17.62 13.55
C PRO A 809 -18.62 -18.32 14.35
N LEU A 810 -19.52 -19.03 13.66
CA LEU A 810 -20.43 -20.00 14.27
C LEU A 810 -19.59 -21.16 14.81
N ALA A 811 -18.74 -20.89 15.80
CA ALA A 811 -18.18 -21.90 16.65
C ALA A 811 -19.36 -22.41 17.47
N LEU A 812 -19.86 -23.59 17.10
CA LEU A 812 -20.57 -24.45 18.04
C LEU A 812 -19.71 -24.50 19.30
N ALA A 813 -20.20 -23.89 20.38
CA ALA A 813 -19.55 -23.91 21.68
C ALA A 813 -19.21 -25.37 22.02
N GLY A 814 -17.93 -25.72 21.99
CA GLY A 814 -17.53 -27.11 22.07
C GLY A 814 -16.03 -27.33 21.98
N ARG A 815 -15.38 -27.22 23.14
CA ARG A 815 -14.06 -27.75 23.54
C ARG A 815 -12.82 -26.93 23.16
N GLU A 816 -12.35 -26.20 24.17
CA GLU A 816 -10.94 -26.03 24.49
C GLU A 816 -10.17 -27.35 24.31
N VAL A 817 -9.07 -27.33 23.55
CA VAL A 817 -7.89 -28.19 23.79
C VAL A 817 -6.66 -27.46 23.23
N PHE A 818 -5.81 -27.02 24.17
CA PHE A 818 -4.36 -26.72 24.16
C PHE A 818 -3.65 -26.17 22.92
#